data_AF-A0A952Q6R9-F1
#
_entry.id   AF-A0A952Q6R9-F1
#
_cell.length_a   1.000
_cell.length_b   1.000
_cell.length_c   1.000
_cell.angle_alpha   90.00
_cell.angle_beta   90.00
_cell.angle_gamma   90.00
#
_symmetry.space_group_name_H-M   'P 1'
#
loop_
_entity.id
_entity.type
_entity.pdbx_description
1 polymer ?
#
loop_
_entity_poly.entity_id
_entity_poly.type
_entity_poly.pdbx_seq_one_letter_code
_entity_poly.pdbx_strand_id
1 'polypeptide(L)'
;MASTTSPRSFQLEHFYIVNPGQLTMQVFASSRGVTRELIHECTRIAFIAPPPLRGGDFNQVMPAAFGVFRGETVDYIIARAQRLGDGTPVAHYMPVPSIVLRWLGGSYTKLETFINQPINTIKPGEQPPFVFEPTQPNTDEQNEALLNLMRYTKSNTKMIGSLLGGLVQAMGVGVINAPPSLKDRLSFVEGLLALLPVPARVAITICTSVVDSQQIRAQFKFFDAATFPPSYIVYDWANRRLIGGEPPEDVYSKFVVSQLRLDTSVVVEQTEKSARTAVWRAMRKDDLANALAWIARRFTLDSMISTNQPAPLQEIAGVLREDPTLPDDLRVAYAKHLVTRSLVDGDLAHTDIIPTISAHNKDVSDAIFVVLEAAAAKMDTAQAVFDMVERWVLHPPLGVDVERWRPLLSLAIQTRHAAVMATNDTSGLLTLTERLVETPAALGIERIIVQLITSSYRKAYEDARIARAIFLMAISHLPMGGLQRILSDQRYVAQLPPLIQEAIAYLVQTATRPPKPGILSKAAESYGSEVQPLILGRLVEWAFNTERYDLLDTESLRGMVRVAASSYGERFDPLFMGMTQQLATPDLMRRMPNDLLHRLITMSLARGHFDYAVRQMQGYQDSLFKATEQWQLAEIGRVAIREAPMDVEKALAALNAVRESSLRPMLQIGLYLGALEGQKWSPEMEPAARSLATFWIPERKGDPRLIAVFGVESALRLLHVTAARRDRIEALQLVDAIVKYALTLGGDTESLSVAELFDQVYMIAGWSPDMVRAILNAFCVYVRGAHSESARQVALHMGERHGAAARDVLEAAYTVREIVSGHDLVTFSEYVSASAELLIDWAAVYYEGQETPPLFKLRRTVQGTIGGLNDSEKKRMSENFGLIAQYIMQLYGVQQARTNRRSRSENEQLRAKLMTGSAAPTTSLEALTWIGAYFSQGRVAEVSLGREAPPHIFGNRSLNIVLLETDHLVELLRGLVRAFPSDTGKENRLNAPAFSSAAWSAEIENAWALLDLVSQRQIHDVLGSDSQRLARILNLIGAKGNDRVLQDSGPGRQLYIGRQQPRTVIEVLRWLQGYFLGVHEA
;
A
#
# COMPACT_ATOMS: atom_id res chain seq x y z
N MET A 1 -64.09 1.20 9.68
CA MET A 1 -64.75 -0.11 9.84
C MET A 1 -65.14 -0.26 11.30
N ALA A 2 -66.43 -0.07 11.60
CA ALA A 2 -66.99 -0.38 12.91
C ALA A 2 -67.01 -1.90 13.08
N SER A 3 -66.03 -2.45 13.78
CA SER A 3 -66.05 -3.86 14.17
C SER A 3 -66.57 -3.97 15.58
N THR A 4 -67.78 -4.50 15.70
CA THR A 4 -68.30 -5.20 16.88
C THR A 4 -67.19 -5.96 17.60
N THR A 5 -66.72 -5.43 18.73
CA THR A 5 -65.73 -6.06 19.60
C THR A 5 -66.41 -7.17 20.39
N SER A 6 -66.39 -8.39 19.88
CA SER A 6 -66.66 -9.58 20.70
C SER A 6 -65.70 -9.57 21.90
N PRO A 7 -66.17 -9.80 23.13
CA PRO A 7 -65.29 -9.82 24.30
C PRO A 7 -64.21 -10.90 24.10
N ARG A 8 -62.93 -10.50 24.12
CA ARG A 8 -61.82 -11.44 24.14
C ARG A 8 -61.62 -11.91 25.57
N SER A 9 -61.75 -13.21 25.78
CA SER A 9 -61.56 -13.86 27.07
C SER A 9 -60.11 -14.28 27.25
N PHE A 10 -59.47 -13.87 28.34
CA PHE A 10 -58.08 -14.20 28.67
C PHE A 10 -58.03 -15.08 29.92
N GLN A 11 -57.23 -16.15 29.89
CA GLN A 11 -56.95 -16.97 31.07
C GLN A 11 -55.66 -16.49 31.73
N LEU A 12 -55.74 -16.02 32.97
CA LEU A 12 -54.66 -15.41 33.72
C LEU A 12 -54.30 -16.26 34.94
N GLU A 13 -53.02 -16.48 35.17
CA GLU A 13 -52.57 -17.07 36.42
C GLU A 13 -52.83 -16.10 37.59
N HIS A 14 -53.07 -16.62 38.78
CA HIS A 14 -53.36 -15.77 39.95
C HIS A 14 -53.12 -16.51 41.26
N PHE A 15 -52.90 -15.75 42.33
CA PHE A 15 -52.73 -16.32 43.66
C PHE A 15 -53.14 -15.36 44.79
N TYR A 16 -53.33 -15.93 45.97
CA TYR A 16 -53.82 -15.25 47.17
C TYR A 16 -52.81 -15.38 48.31
N ILE A 17 -52.56 -14.28 49.01
CA ILE A 17 -51.72 -14.23 50.21
C ILE A 17 -52.52 -13.71 51.38
N VAL A 18 -52.44 -14.45 52.48
CA VAL A 18 -52.98 -14.05 53.79
C VAL A 18 -51.87 -13.33 54.57
N ASN A 19 -52.22 -12.27 55.29
CA ASN A 19 -51.28 -11.41 56.02
C ASN A 19 -50.15 -10.84 55.15
N PRO A 20 -50.48 -10.17 54.02
CA PRO A 20 -49.47 -9.53 53.18
C PRO A 20 -48.66 -8.53 54.02
N GLY A 21 -47.33 -8.63 53.99
CA GLY A 21 -46.42 -7.71 54.69
C GLY A 21 -45.97 -8.13 56.10
N GLN A 22 -46.41 -9.29 56.62
CA GLN A 22 -45.94 -9.84 57.91
C GLN A 22 -44.82 -10.88 57.71
N LEU A 23 -44.00 -11.16 58.74
CA LEU A 23 -42.90 -12.15 58.70
C LEU A 23 -43.35 -13.57 58.31
N THR A 24 -44.63 -13.90 58.55
CA THR A 24 -45.25 -15.19 58.23
C THR A 24 -46.25 -15.04 57.07
N MET A 25 -45.79 -14.64 55.88
CA MET A 25 -46.65 -14.63 54.68
C MET A 25 -46.90 -16.07 54.23
N GLN A 26 -48.16 -16.43 53.99
CA GLN A 26 -48.53 -17.75 53.48
C GLN A 26 -49.38 -17.61 52.22
N VAL A 27 -48.99 -18.33 51.16
CA VAL A 27 -49.81 -18.48 49.96
C VAL A 27 -51.00 -19.37 50.33
N PHE A 28 -52.19 -18.80 50.25
CA PHE A 28 -53.42 -19.46 50.64
C PHE A 28 -53.98 -20.32 49.50
N ALA A 29 -53.94 -19.80 48.28
CA ALA A 29 -54.38 -20.48 47.07
C ALA A 29 -53.65 -19.92 45.85
N SER A 30 -53.39 -20.75 44.83
CA SER A 30 -52.68 -20.33 43.61
C SER A 30 -53.07 -21.19 42.42
N SER A 31 -53.04 -20.63 41.22
CA SER A 31 -53.16 -21.42 39.99
C SER A 31 -51.86 -22.16 39.65
N ARG A 32 -51.95 -23.20 38.81
CA ARG A 32 -50.86 -24.14 38.55
C ARG A 32 -49.59 -23.49 38.00
N GLY A 33 -49.72 -22.42 37.22
CA GLY A 33 -48.59 -21.74 36.58
C GLY A 33 -47.85 -20.74 37.47
N VAL A 34 -48.27 -20.56 38.73
CA VAL A 34 -47.65 -19.59 39.65
C VAL A 34 -46.37 -20.17 40.27
N THR A 35 -45.22 -19.59 39.92
CA THR A 35 -43.91 -19.96 40.47
C THR A 35 -43.56 -19.19 41.75
N ARG A 36 -42.57 -19.68 42.52
CA ARG A 36 -42.10 -19.00 43.74
C ARG A 36 -41.47 -17.65 43.41
N GLU A 37 -40.75 -17.57 42.30
CA GLU A 37 -40.12 -16.35 41.80
C GLU A 37 -41.17 -15.28 41.49
N LEU A 38 -42.27 -15.68 40.83
CA LEU A 38 -43.39 -14.80 40.50
C LEU A 38 -44.10 -14.28 41.77
N ILE A 39 -44.27 -15.14 42.78
CA ILE A 39 -44.82 -14.73 44.09
C ILE A 39 -43.92 -13.70 44.76
N HIS A 40 -42.61 -13.92 44.78
CA HIS A 40 -41.63 -12.97 45.33
C HIS A 40 -41.63 -11.63 44.59
N GLU A 41 -41.71 -11.65 43.27
CA GLU A 41 -41.81 -10.42 42.46
C GLU A 41 -43.09 -9.64 42.76
N CYS A 42 -44.24 -10.30 42.69
CA CYS A 42 -45.54 -9.68 42.91
C CYS A 42 -45.66 -9.07 44.31
N THR A 43 -45.22 -9.79 45.34
CA THR A 43 -45.27 -9.29 46.72
C THR A 43 -44.32 -8.14 47.00
N ARG A 44 -43.18 -8.07 46.30
CA ARG A 44 -42.22 -6.96 46.44
C ARG A 44 -42.66 -5.72 45.66
N ILE A 45 -43.10 -5.88 44.42
CA ILE A 45 -43.38 -4.76 43.50
C ILE A 45 -44.79 -4.21 43.70
N ALA A 46 -45.78 -5.10 43.81
CA ALA A 46 -47.21 -4.78 43.82
C ALA A 46 -47.80 -4.85 45.24
N PHE A 47 -46.99 -4.63 46.28
CA PHE A 47 -47.47 -4.65 47.65
C PHE A 47 -48.62 -3.66 47.83
N ILE A 48 -49.80 -4.18 48.21
CA ILE A 48 -50.98 -3.39 48.46
C ILE A 48 -51.63 -3.86 49.77
N ALA A 49 -51.86 -2.90 50.68
CA ALA A 49 -52.55 -3.14 51.93
C ALA A 49 -54.06 -2.90 51.72
N PRO A 50 -54.94 -3.62 52.44
CA PRO A 50 -56.35 -3.30 52.39
C PRO A 50 -56.61 -1.90 52.97
N PRO A 51 -57.71 -1.23 52.60
CA PRO A 51 -58.05 0.10 53.10
C PRO A 51 -58.00 0.17 54.64
N PRO A 52 -57.61 1.32 55.22
CA PRO A 52 -57.55 1.50 56.67
C PRO A 52 -58.96 1.35 57.29
N LEU A 53 -59.03 0.73 58.48
CA LEU A 53 -60.29 0.58 59.22
C LEU A 53 -60.74 1.96 59.70
N ARG A 54 -61.78 2.51 59.06
CA ARG A 54 -62.48 3.72 59.50
C ARG A 54 -63.93 3.34 59.80
N GLY A 55 -64.46 3.74 60.95
CA GLY A 55 -65.85 3.41 61.33
C GLY A 55 -66.88 4.00 60.35
N GLY A 56 -68.07 3.38 60.25
CA GLY A 56 -69.20 3.81 59.40
C GLY A 56 -69.24 3.19 57.99
N ASP A 57 -69.99 3.81 57.08
CA ASP A 57 -70.22 3.41 55.67
C ASP A 57 -68.95 3.32 54.80
N PHE A 58 -67.78 3.71 55.33
CA PHE A 58 -66.49 3.71 54.61
C PHE A 58 -66.12 2.32 54.08
N ASN A 59 -66.35 1.27 54.85
CA ASN A 59 -66.07 -0.11 54.42
C ASN A 59 -67.10 -0.63 53.39
N GLN A 60 -68.29 -0.04 53.30
CA GLN A 60 -69.28 -0.37 52.26
C GLN A 60 -68.96 0.32 50.93
N VAL A 61 -68.39 1.53 51.00
CA VAL A 61 -68.08 2.37 49.84
C VAL A 61 -66.66 2.12 49.28
N MET A 62 -65.74 1.57 50.09
CA MET A 62 -64.38 1.16 49.70
C MET A 62 -64.02 -0.23 50.26
N PRO A 63 -64.64 -1.31 49.75
CA PRO A 63 -64.44 -2.65 50.31
C PRO A 63 -63.05 -3.24 50.04
N ALA A 64 -62.34 -2.78 49.01
CA ALA A 64 -61.01 -3.26 48.63
C ALA A 64 -60.13 -2.14 48.06
N ALA A 65 -58.81 -2.30 48.23
CA ALA A 65 -57.80 -1.51 47.53
C ALA A 65 -57.44 -2.21 46.22
N PHE A 66 -57.12 -1.45 45.17
CA PHE A 66 -56.79 -1.94 43.83
C PHE A 66 -55.57 -1.22 43.27
N GLY A 67 -54.71 -1.93 42.57
CA GLY A 67 -53.59 -1.34 41.86
C GLY A 67 -53.17 -2.13 40.63
N VAL A 68 -52.56 -1.41 39.69
CA VAL A 68 -51.92 -1.93 38.49
C VAL A 68 -50.47 -1.48 38.51
N PHE A 69 -49.56 -2.45 38.51
CA PHE A 69 -48.13 -2.24 38.67
C PHE A 69 -47.38 -2.81 37.48
N ARG A 70 -46.18 -2.29 37.21
CA ARG A 70 -45.29 -2.80 36.17
C ARG A 70 -44.40 -3.87 36.76
N GLY A 71 -44.39 -5.07 36.17
CA GLY A 71 -43.51 -6.16 36.61
C GLY A 71 -42.08 -6.00 36.09
N GLU A 72 -41.19 -6.83 36.62
CA GLU A 72 -39.81 -7.02 36.17
C GLU A 72 -39.68 -8.24 35.26
N THR A 73 -40.34 -9.37 35.57
CA THR A 73 -40.34 -10.57 34.70
C THR A 73 -41.65 -10.76 33.93
N VAL A 74 -42.72 -10.14 34.40
CA VAL A 74 -44.03 -10.06 33.72
C VAL A 74 -44.32 -8.62 33.29
N ASP A 75 -45.12 -8.43 32.25
CA ASP A 75 -45.42 -7.08 31.75
C ASP A 75 -46.06 -6.21 32.86
N TYR A 76 -47.14 -6.70 33.47
CA TYR A 76 -47.88 -5.99 34.52
C TYR A 76 -48.40 -6.94 35.60
N ILE A 77 -48.72 -6.38 36.76
CA ILE A 77 -49.30 -7.08 37.91
C ILE A 77 -50.53 -6.30 38.34
N ILE A 78 -51.70 -6.94 38.33
CA ILE A 78 -52.91 -6.43 38.97
C ILE A 78 -52.97 -6.99 40.37
N ALA A 79 -53.12 -6.12 41.37
CA ALA A 79 -53.28 -6.53 42.76
C ALA A 79 -54.53 -5.89 43.37
N ARG A 80 -55.26 -6.67 44.18
CA ARG A 80 -56.33 -6.15 45.04
C ARG A 80 -56.17 -6.67 46.47
N ALA A 81 -56.48 -5.86 47.46
CA ALA A 81 -56.44 -6.26 48.86
C ALA A 81 -57.72 -5.90 49.61
N GLN A 82 -58.20 -6.83 50.42
CA GLN A 82 -59.43 -6.72 51.20
C GLN A 82 -59.21 -7.33 52.60
N ARG A 83 -60.06 -6.95 53.57
CA ARG A 83 -60.15 -7.63 54.87
C ARG A 83 -61.28 -8.65 54.84
N LEU A 84 -60.99 -9.87 55.29
CA LEU A 84 -62.01 -10.90 55.51
C LEU A 84 -62.92 -10.51 56.68
N GLY A 85 -64.04 -11.24 56.86
CA GLY A 85 -65.02 -10.95 57.92
C GLY A 85 -64.50 -11.04 59.35
N ASP A 86 -63.36 -11.72 59.56
CA ASP A 86 -62.63 -11.84 60.83
C ASP A 86 -61.57 -10.73 61.01
N GLY A 87 -61.44 -9.81 60.05
CA GLY A 87 -60.45 -8.71 60.05
C GLY A 87 -59.11 -9.06 59.40
N THR A 88 -58.90 -10.32 59.00
CA THR A 88 -57.66 -10.80 58.40
C THR A 88 -57.42 -10.17 57.02
N PRO A 89 -56.27 -9.51 56.77
CA PRO A 89 -55.95 -8.93 55.47
C PRO A 89 -55.55 -10.00 54.44
N VAL A 90 -56.13 -9.94 53.25
CA VAL A 90 -55.82 -10.83 52.12
C VAL A 90 -55.57 -10.02 50.85
N ALA A 91 -54.52 -10.38 50.12
CA ALA A 91 -54.19 -9.81 48.82
C ALA A 91 -54.31 -10.86 47.71
N HIS A 92 -54.87 -10.45 46.57
CA HIS A 92 -55.01 -11.21 45.35
C HIS A 92 -54.14 -10.60 44.25
N TYR A 93 -53.25 -11.39 43.67
CA TYR A 93 -52.30 -10.96 42.65
C TYR A 93 -52.55 -11.72 41.34
N MET A 94 -52.53 -10.99 40.23
CA MET A 94 -52.68 -11.51 38.88
C MET A 94 -51.60 -10.91 37.99
N PRO A 95 -50.63 -11.68 37.49
CA PRO A 95 -49.72 -11.25 36.44
C PRO A 95 -50.48 -11.14 35.11
N VAL A 96 -50.30 -10.03 34.40
CA VAL A 96 -51.10 -9.68 33.23
C VAL A 96 -50.20 -9.25 32.07
N PRO A 97 -50.32 -9.88 30.89
CA PRO A 97 -49.64 -9.41 29.68
C PRO A 97 -50.13 -8.02 29.23
N SER A 98 -49.24 -7.23 28.64
CA SER A 98 -49.53 -5.87 28.15
C SER A 98 -50.69 -5.78 27.15
N ILE A 99 -50.95 -6.86 26.40
CA ILE A 99 -52.08 -6.92 25.46
C ILE A 99 -53.42 -6.81 26.18
N VAL A 100 -53.55 -7.39 27.37
CA VAL A 100 -54.79 -7.38 28.16
C VAL A 100 -55.11 -5.97 28.65
N LEU A 101 -54.11 -5.22 29.15
CA LEU A 101 -54.30 -3.82 29.52
C LEU A 101 -54.58 -2.91 28.31
N ARG A 102 -54.01 -3.20 27.13
CA ARG A 102 -54.36 -2.52 25.87
C ARG A 102 -55.82 -2.74 25.49
N TRP A 103 -56.35 -3.95 25.72
CA TRP A 103 -57.78 -4.24 25.55
C TRP A 103 -58.67 -3.62 26.62
N LEU A 104 -58.16 -3.34 27.82
CA LEU A 104 -58.88 -2.55 28.82
C LEU A 104 -58.95 -1.07 28.44
N GLY A 105 -57.97 -0.57 27.69
CA GLY A 105 -57.99 0.78 27.11
C GLY A 105 -58.02 1.92 28.14
N GLY A 106 -57.63 1.63 29.39
CA GLY A 106 -57.72 2.54 30.53
C GLY A 106 -59.09 2.55 31.22
N SER A 107 -60.02 1.64 30.89
CA SER A 107 -61.36 1.58 31.51
C SER A 107 -61.38 0.77 32.81
N TYR A 108 -60.87 1.36 33.89
CA TYR A 108 -60.84 0.74 35.22
C TYR A 108 -62.17 0.70 35.97
N THR A 109 -63.14 1.57 35.70
CA THR A 109 -64.48 1.53 36.34
C THR A 109 -65.23 0.25 36.00
N LYS A 110 -65.00 -0.33 34.82
CA LYS A 110 -65.54 -1.66 34.45
C LYS A 110 -65.00 -2.79 35.32
N LEU A 111 -63.89 -2.57 36.05
CA LEU A 111 -63.34 -3.52 37.02
C LEU A 111 -63.95 -3.38 38.42
N GLU A 112 -64.81 -2.38 38.66
CA GLU A 112 -65.41 -2.13 39.98
C GLU A 112 -66.12 -3.37 40.53
N THR A 113 -66.90 -4.06 39.70
CA THR A 113 -67.58 -5.30 40.10
C THR A 113 -66.59 -6.38 40.54
N PHE A 114 -65.48 -6.54 39.80
CA PHE A 114 -64.42 -7.48 40.17
C PHE A 114 -63.71 -7.05 41.45
N ILE A 115 -63.40 -5.77 41.62
CA ILE A 115 -62.69 -5.26 42.81
C ILE A 115 -63.54 -5.44 44.08
N ASN A 116 -64.84 -5.21 43.98
CA ASN A 116 -65.78 -5.28 45.11
C ASN A 116 -66.19 -6.71 45.49
N GLN A 117 -65.90 -7.72 44.66
CA GLN A 117 -66.24 -9.13 44.98
C GLN A 117 -65.46 -9.62 46.23
N PRO A 118 -66.14 -10.16 47.26
CA PRO A 118 -65.50 -10.59 48.49
C PRO A 118 -64.56 -11.80 48.27
N ILE A 119 -63.34 -11.71 48.82
CA ILE A 119 -62.28 -12.75 48.71
C ILE A 119 -62.59 -14.01 49.56
N ASN A 120 -63.61 -13.97 50.43
CA ASN A 120 -63.89 -14.98 51.47
C ASN A 120 -64.42 -16.33 50.93
N THR A 121 -64.56 -16.50 49.61
CA THR A 121 -65.17 -17.67 48.95
C THR A 121 -64.15 -18.71 48.46
N ILE A 122 -62.86 -18.50 48.72
CA ILE A 122 -61.77 -19.27 48.12
C ILE A 122 -61.36 -20.45 49.01
N LYS A 123 -61.14 -21.62 48.38
CA LYS A 123 -60.63 -22.82 49.06
C LYS A 123 -59.09 -22.84 49.04
N PRO A 124 -58.42 -23.26 50.13
CA PRO A 124 -56.97 -23.44 50.11
C PRO A 124 -56.53 -24.45 49.04
N GLY A 125 -55.41 -24.18 48.35
CA GLY A 125 -54.83 -25.09 47.34
C GLY A 125 -54.87 -24.58 45.90
N GLU A 126 -54.79 -25.49 44.93
CA GLU A 126 -54.72 -25.18 43.49
C GLU A 126 -56.06 -24.61 42.98
N GLN A 127 -55.99 -23.49 42.24
CA GLN A 127 -57.15 -22.80 41.62
C GLN A 127 -57.07 -22.89 40.09
N PRO A 128 -58.22 -22.92 39.37
CA PRO A 128 -58.20 -22.76 37.91
C PRO A 128 -57.72 -21.34 37.53
N PRO A 129 -57.13 -21.13 36.34
CA PRO A 129 -56.78 -19.80 35.85
C PRO A 129 -57.99 -18.84 35.87
N PHE A 130 -57.73 -17.59 36.22
CA PHE A 130 -58.74 -16.54 36.29
C PHE A 130 -59.14 -16.09 34.88
N VAL A 131 -60.42 -16.15 34.55
CA VAL A 131 -60.95 -15.72 33.26
C VAL A 131 -61.24 -14.21 33.32
N PHE A 132 -60.55 -13.43 32.49
CA PHE A 132 -60.65 -11.99 32.44
C PHE A 132 -61.11 -11.51 31.06
N GLU A 133 -62.18 -10.70 31.04
CA GLU A 133 -62.84 -10.22 29.83
C GLU A 133 -62.80 -8.68 29.79
N PRO A 134 -61.66 -8.08 29.41
CA PRO A 134 -61.53 -6.62 29.34
C PRO A 134 -62.34 -6.07 28.16
N THR A 135 -62.99 -4.92 28.38
CA THR A 135 -63.71 -4.18 27.34
C THR A 135 -63.17 -2.77 27.23
N GLN A 136 -62.94 -2.29 26.00
CA GLN A 136 -62.48 -0.92 25.75
C GLN A 136 -63.60 0.09 26.03
N PRO A 137 -63.25 1.33 26.40
CA PRO A 137 -64.24 2.39 26.55
C PRO A 137 -64.67 2.91 25.17
N ASN A 138 -65.98 3.02 24.94
CA ASN A 138 -66.51 3.63 23.72
C ASN A 138 -66.35 5.17 23.75
N THR A 139 -66.62 5.87 22.64
CA THR A 139 -66.45 7.33 22.54
C THR A 139 -67.27 8.09 23.58
N ASP A 140 -68.50 7.67 23.86
CA ASP A 140 -69.39 8.31 24.82
C ASP A 140 -68.89 8.14 26.26
N GLU A 141 -68.43 6.94 26.62
CA GLU A 141 -67.83 6.63 27.92
C GLU A 141 -66.54 7.46 28.14
N GLN A 142 -65.72 7.65 27.10
CA GLN A 142 -64.52 8.50 27.18
C GLN A 142 -64.87 9.98 27.36
N ASN A 143 -65.89 10.48 26.64
CA ASN A 143 -66.40 11.84 26.81
C ASN A 143 -66.94 12.05 28.23
N GLU A 144 -67.71 11.10 28.76
CA GLU A 144 -68.25 11.18 30.12
C GLU A 144 -67.12 11.21 31.16
N ALA A 145 -66.07 10.39 30.98
CA ALA A 145 -64.89 10.40 31.86
C ALA A 145 -64.16 11.77 31.85
N LEU A 146 -64.01 12.39 30.68
CA LEU A 146 -63.44 13.74 30.55
C LEU A 146 -64.31 14.80 31.23
N LEU A 147 -65.64 14.74 31.04
CA LEU A 147 -66.58 15.64 31.72
C LEU A 147 -66.54 15.46 33.24
N ASN A 148 -66.43 14.23 33.74
CA ASN A 148 -66.27 13.97 35.16
C ASN A 148 -64.95 14.52 35.70
N LEU A 149 -63.83 14.38 34.97
CA LEU A 149 -62.56 15.02 35.33
C LEU A 149 -62.70 16.54 35.43
N MET A 150 -63.35 17.17 34.45
CA MET A 150 -63.63 18.62 34.46
C MET A 150 -64.49 19.00 35.68
N ARG A 151 -65.50 18.21 36.02
CA ARG A 151 -66.31 18.43 37.24
C ARG A 151 -65.46 18.34 38.51
N TYR A 152 -64.63 17.32 38.64
CA TYR A 152 -63.77 17.10 39.82
C TYR A 152 -62.72 18.21 40.00
N THR A 153 -62.26 18.82 38.90
CA THR A 153 -61.28 19.92 38.86
C THR A 153 -61.88 21.31 38.68
N LYS A 154 -63.22 21.46 38.71
CA LYS A 154 -63.95 22.72 38.43
C LYS A 154 -63.59 23.40 37.11
N SER A 155 -63.39 22.62 36.05
CA SER A 155 -63.01 23.08 34.72
C SER A 155 -61.68 23.85 34.69
N ASN A 156 -60.82 23.69 35.71
CA ASN A 156 -59.51 24.32 35.74
C ASN A 156 -58.54 23.58 34.82
N THR A 157 -58.49 24.01 33.56
CA THR A 157 -57.64 23.40 32.53
C THR A 157 -56.13 23.47 32.84
N LYS A 158 -55.68 24.48 33.60
CA LYS A 158 -54.28 24.57 34.04
C LYS A 158 -53.93 23.41 34.98
N MET A 159 -54.83 23.11 35.92
CA MET A 159 -54.66 22.00 36.85
C MET A 159 -54.67 20.64 36.14
N ILE A 160 -55.61 20.44 35.20
CA ILE A 160 -55.65 19.24 34.35
C ILE A 160 -54.33 19.09 33.57
N GLY A 161 -53.86 20.17 32.95
CA GLY A 161 -52.59 20.18 32.22
C GLY A 161 -51.38 19.86 33.10
N SER A 162 -51.35 20.36 34.33
CA SER A 162 -50.27 20.06 35.29
C SER A 162 -50.28 18.60 35.75
N LEU A 163 -51.46 18.01 35.98
CA LEU A 163 -51.59 16.59 36.34
C LEU A 163 -51.21 15.69 35.16
N LEU A 164 -51.65 16.04 33.95
CA LEU A 164 -51.28 15.35 32.72
C LEU A 164 -49.77 15.45 32.45
N GLY A 165 -49.18 16.64 32.63
CA GLY A 165 -47.74 16.87 32.46
C GLY A 165 -46.91 16.01 33.42
N GLY A 166 -47.35 15.87 34.67
CA GLY A 166 -46.75 14.94 35.63
C GLY A 166 -46.79 13.49 35.15
N LEU A 167 -47.93 13.04 34.60
CA LEU A 167 -48.07 11.69 34.05
C LEU A 167 -47.17 11.47 32.82
N VAL A 168 -47.13 12.42 31.90
CA VAL A 168 -46.33 12.34 30.66
C VAL A 168 -44.84 12.29 30.96
N GLN A 169 -44.37 13.06 31.94
CA GLN A 169 -42.96 13.17 32.34
C GLN A 169 -42.53 12.14 33.39
N ALA A 170 -43.31 11.06 33.56
CA ALA A 170 -43.05 9.99 34.52
C ALA A 170 -42.90 10.44 36.00
N MET A 171 -43.43 11.62 36.36
CA MET A 171 -43.47 12.10 37.74
C MET A 171 -44.56 11.36 38.53
N GLY A 172 -44.35 11.22 39.84
CA GLY A 172 -45.37 10.67 40.73
C GLY A 172 -46.54 11.64 40.89
N VAL A 173 -47.76 11.18 40.64
CA VAL A 173 -48.99 11.96 40.83
C VAL A 173 -49.77 11.40 42.01
N GLY A 174 -49.95 12.22 43.03
CA GLY A 174 -50.68 11.88 44.25
C GLY A 174 -52.04 12.57 44.32
N VAL A 175 -53.01 11.93 44.96
CA VAL A 175 -54.28 12.57 45.34
C VAL A 175 -54.49 12.38 46.84
N ILE A 176 -54.66 13.49 47.54
CA ILE A 176 -54.98 13.53 48.98
C ILE A 176 -56.39 14.04 49.21
N ASN A 177 -56.96 13.72 50.38
CA ASN A 177 -58.32 14.13 50.76
C ASN A 177 -59.41 13.70 49.75
N ALA A 178 -59.17 12.60 49.01
CA ALA A 178 -60.10 12.07 48.03
C ALA A 178 -61.33 11.42 48.71
N PRO A 179 -62.50 11.42 48.06
CA PRO A 179 -63.68 10.75 48.59
C PRO A 179 -63.42 9.25 48.80
N PRO A 180 -64.13 8.60 49.74
CA PRO A 180 -63.99 7.16 49.99
C PRO A 180 -64.50 6.29 48.83
N SER A 181 -65.29 6.85 47.91
CA SER A 181 -65.87 6.16 46.75
C SER A 181 -64.78 5.59 45.82
N LEU A 182 -64.72 4.25 45.71
CA LEU A 182 -63.86 3.58 44.73
C LEU A 182 -64.22 4.04 43.31
N LYS A 183 -65.51 4.13 42.99
CA LYS A 183 -66.01 4.59 41.69
C LYS A 183 -65.50 5.99 41.31
N ASP A 184 -65.55 6.95 42.23
CA ASP A 184 -65.08 8.31 41.97
C ASP A 184 -63.55 8.37 41.78
N ARG A 185 -62.81 7.58 42.56
CA ARG A 185 -61.35 7.46 42.41
C ARG A 185 -60.97 6.87 41.05
N LEU A 186 -61.66 5.80 40.62
CA LEU A 186 -61.44 5.18 39.32
C LEU A 186 -61.84 6.13 38.17
N SER A 187 -63.01 6.78 38.26
CA SER A 187 -63.49 7.77 37.28
C SER A 187 -62.52 8.94 37.09
N PHE A 188 -61.90 9.43 38.17
CA PHE A 188 -60.88 10.47 38.09
C PHE A 188 -59.64 10.03 37.30
N VAL A 189 -59.18 8.81 37.56
CA VAL A 189 -58.04 8.21 36.84
C VAL A 189 -58.38 8.00 35.37
N GLU A 190 -59.56 7.43 35.08
CA GLU A 190 -60.02 7.23 33.70
C GLU A 190 -60.10 8.53 32.91
N GLY A 191 -60.62 9.60 33.52
CA GLY A 191 -60.67 10.92 32.88
C GLY A 191 -59.29 11.47 32.54
N LEU A 192 -58.28 11.28 33.40
CA LEU A 192 -56.90 11.68 33.08
C LEU A 192 -56.29 10.81 31.98
N LEU A 193 -56.58 9.51 31.97
CA LEU A 193 -56.10 8.59 30.93
C LEU A 193 -56.78 8.83 29.58
N ALA A 194 -58.03 9.30 29.57
CA ALA A 194 -58.74 9.65 28.34
C ALA A 194 -58.04 10.77 27.54
N LEU A 195 -57.25 11.62 28.20
CA LEU A 195 -56.42 12.65 27.56
C LEU A 195 -55.19 12.08 26.83
N LEU A 196 -54.92 10.77 26.96
CA LEU A 196 -53.80 10.07 26.34
C LEU A 196 -54.29 9.11 25.26
N PRO A 197 -53.52 8.86 24.19
CA PRO A 197 -53.82 7.80 23.23
C PRO A 197 -53.72 6.44 23.93
N VAL A 198 -54.55 5.47 23.53
CA VAL A 198 -54.67 4.14 24.16
C VAL A 198 -53.33 3.46 24.48
N PRO A 199 -52.31 3.46 23.59
CA PRO A 199 -51.01 2.84 23.89
C PRO A 199 -50.28 3.49 25.08
N ALA A 200 -50.45 4.81 25.26
CA ALA A 200 -49.84 5.56 26.36
C ALA A 200 -50.54 5.28 27.70
N ARG A 201 -51.87 5.04 27.68
CA ARG A 201 -52.66 4.74 28.90
C ARG A 201 -52.11 3.53 29.66
N VAL A 202 -51.63 2.53 28.94
CA VAL A 202 -51.12 1.26 29.50
C VAL A 202 -49.78 1.44 30.23
N ALA A 203 -49.01 2.49 29.92
CA ALA A 203 -47.74 2.75 30.59
C ALA A 203 -47.91 3.26 32.04
N ILE A 204 -49.08 3.78 32.38
CA ILE A 204 -49.34 4.44 33.66
C ILE A 204 -49.80 3.42 34.70
N THR A 205 -49.04 3.31 35.79
CA THR A 205 -49.34 2.44 36.93
C THR A 205 -50.15 3.19 37.99
N ILE A 206 -51.15 2.53 38.58
CA ILE A 206 -52.11 3.17 39.49
C ILE A 206 -52.28 2.40 40.79
N CYS A 207 -52.64 3.09 41.87
CA CYS A 207 -53.05 2.48 43.13
C CYS A 207 -54.12 3.32 43.84
N THR A 208 -55.28 2.72 44.14
CA THR A 208 -56.47 3.41 44.69
C THR A 208 -56.39 3.68 46.19
N SER A 209 -55.44 3.06 46.90
CA SER A 209 -55.19 3.29 48.33
C SER A 209 -53.74 2.94 48.68
N VAL A 210 -53.03 3.88 49.30
CA VAL A 210 -51.65 3.71 49.75
C VAL A 210 -51.50 4.25 51.17
N VAL A 211 -50.89 3.46 52.04
CA VAL A 211 -50.61 3.85 53.43
C VAL A 211 -49.31 4.66 53.52
N ASP A 212 -48.25 4.21 52.84
CA ASP A 212 -46.96 4.92 52.72
C ASP A 212 -46.65 5.21 51.25
N SER A 213 -46.59 6.49 50.90
CA SER A 213 -46.39 6.96 49.53
C SER A 213 -45.02 6.58 48.95
N GLN A 214 -44.02 6.27 49.79
CA GLN A 214 -42.65 5.93 49.35
C GLN A 214 -42.45 4.44 49.08
N GLN A 215 -43.22 3.55 49.72
CA GLN A 215 -43.02 2.10 49.61
C GLN A 215 -43.57 1.51 48.30
N ILE A 216 -44.66 2.06 47.78
CA ILE A 216 -45.37 1.51 46.63
C ILE A 216 -44.89 2.16 45.33
N ARG A 217 -44.49 1.39 44.32
CA ARG A 217 -43.98 1.90 43.02
C ARG A 217 -45.07 2.07 41.96
N ALA A 218 -46.16 2.75 42.30
CA ALA A 218 -47.16 3.22 41.33
C ALA A 218 -46.88 4.67 40.90
N GLN A 219 -47.25 5.05 39.68
CA GLN A 219 -47.10 6.43 39.22
C GLN A 219 -48.23 7.31 39.75
N PHE A 220 -49.46 6.81 39.71
CA PHE A 220 -50.65 7.51 40.22
C PHE A 220 -51.15 6.87 41.51
N LYS A 221 -51.30 7.65 42.59
CA LYS A 221 -51.65 7.11 43.92
C LYS A 221 -52.68 7.97 44.64
N PHE A 222 -53.52 7.31 45.44
CA PHE A 222 -54.35 7.96 46.46
C PHE A 222 -53.84 7.62 47.85
N PHE A 223 -53.56 8.63 48.67
CA PHE A 223 -53.07 8.45 50.05
C PHE A 223 -53.59 9.55 50.97
N ASP A 224 -53.58 9.29 52.27
CA ASP A 224 -54.08 10.23 53.28
C ASP A 224 -52.94 11.00 53.99
N ALA A 225 -51.67 10.69 53.67
CA ALA A 225 -50.50 11.29 54.31
C ALA A 225 -50.19 12.71 53.80
N ALA A 226 -49.84 13.61 54.73
CA ALA A 226 -49.39 14.97 54.43
C ALA A 226 -47.94 15.04 53.89
N THR A 227 -47.19 13.95 54.01
CA THR A 227 -45.80 13.84 53.57
C THR A 227 -45.71 13.03 52.28
N PHE A 228 -45.09 13.62 51.26
CA PHE A 228 -44.89 13.03 49.94
C PHE A 228 -43.51 13.47 49.40
N PRO A 229 -42.91 12.71 48.47
CA PRO A 229 -41.62 13.10 47.89
C PRO A 229 -41.69 14.47 47.19
N PRO A 230 -40.64 15.32 47.25
CA PRO A 230 -40.63 16.64 46.60
C PRO A 230 -40.88 16.59 45.09
N SER A 231 -40.56 15.47 44.45
CA SER A 231 -40.77 15.22 43.02
C SER A 231 -42.21 14.86 42.64
N TYR A 232 -43.13 14.77 43.61
CA TYR A 232 -44.53 14.41 43.36
C TYR A 232 -45.38 15.66 43.15
N ILE A 233 -46.32 15.56 42.21
CA ILE A 233 -47.41 16.53 42.04
C ILE A 233 -48.62 15.98 42.78
N VAL A 234 -49.10 16.70 43.80
CA VAL A 234 -50.20 16.23 44.64
C VAL A 234 -51.43 17.09 44.43
N TYR A 235 -52.54 16.46 44.05
CA TYR A 235 -53.86 17.07 43.99
C TYR A 235 -54.57 16.94 45.32
N ASP A 236 -54.84 18.07 45.97
CA ASP A 236 -55.71 18.15 47.15
C ASP A 236 -57.16 18.24 46.68
N TRP A 237 -57.88 17.13 46.76
CA TRP A 237 -59.24 17.01 46.23
C TRP A 237 -60.23 17.91 46.98
N ALA A 238 -60.11 18.02 48.30
CA ALA A 238 -61.00 18.82 49.14
C ALA A 238 -60.81 20.32 48.88
N ASN A 239 -59.56 20.78 48.87
CA ASN A 239 -59.24 22.20 48.66
C ASN A 239 -59.10 22.59 47.19
N ARG A 240 -59.13 21.62 46.27
CA ARG A 240 -59.04 21.78 44.81
C ARG A 240 -57.82 22.60 44.39
N ARG A 241 -56.64 22.18 44.86
CA ARG A 241 -55.36 22.84 44.55
C ARG A 241 -54.26 21.82 44.34
N LEU A 242 -53.21 22.22 43.63
CA LEU A 242 -51.98 21.43 43.52
C LEU A 242 -51.03 21.84 44.64
N ILE A 243 -50.41 20.85 45.27
CA ILE A 243 -49.43 20.97 46.34
C ILE A 243 -48.23 20.07 45.95
N GLY A 244 -47.01 20.47 46.29
CA GLY A 244 -45.81 19.73 45.91
C GLY A 244 -45.10 20.31 44.69
N GLY A 245 -44.25 19.51 44.04
CA GLY A 245 -43.29 19.96 43.02
C GLY A 245 -43.90 20.75 41.86
N GLU A 246 -43.10 21.61 41.23
CA GLU A 246 -43.56 22.38 40.07
C GLU A 246 -43.88 21.46 38.89
N PRO A 247 -45.08 21.60 38.28
CA PRO A 247 -45.45 20.78 37.15
C PRO A 247 -44.58 21.12 35.93
N PRO A 248 -44.08 20.10 35.21
CA PRO A 248 -43.23 20.33 34.05
C PRO A 248 -44.05 20.94 32.91
N GLU A 249 -43.45 21.87 32.17
CA GLU A 249 -44.04 22.37 30.94
C GLU A 249 -43.88 21.34 29.83
N ASP A 250 -44.96 20.61 29.55
CA ASP A 250 -44.98 19.55 28.54
C ASP A 250 -45.75 19.98 27.27
N VAL A 251 -45.15 19.73 26.10
CA VAL A 251 -45.69 20.14 24.78
C VAL A 251 -47.02 19.45 24.49
N TYR A 252 -47.13 18.16 24.82
CA TYR A 252 -48.35 17.39 24.60
C TYR A 252 -49.48 17.86 25.51
N SER A 253 -49.16 18.12 26.78
CA SER A 253 -50.14 18.61 27.75
C SER A 253 -50.72 19.97 27.34
N LYS A 254 -49.87 20.89 26.84
CA LYS A 254 -50.32 22.17 26.27
C LYS A 254 -51.23 21.97 25.05
N PHE A 255 -50.87 21.04 24.15
CA PHE A 255 -51.66 20.71 22.97
C PHE A 255 -53.03 20.11 23.33
N VAL A 256 -53.09 19.06 24.14
CA VAL A 256 -54.36 18.40 24.48
C VAL A 256 -55.26 19.33 25.28
N VAL A 257 -54.70 20.13 26.19
CA VAL A 257 -55.47 21.14 26.92
C VAL A 257 -56.03 22.21 25.99
N SER A 258 -55.32 22.60 24.93
CA SER A 258 -55.86 23.54 23.93
C SER A 258 -57.04 22.93 23.18
N GLN A 259 -57.00 21.63 22.88
CA GLN A 259 -58.13 20.90 22.28
C GLN A 259 -59.30 20.76 23.26
N LEU A 260 -59.03 20.44 24.53
CA LEU A 260 -60.05 20.28 25.57
C LEU A 260 -60.85 21.57 25.83
N ARG A 261 -60.20 22.73 25.63
CA ARG A 261 -60.88 24.04 25.70
C ARG A 261 -61.87 24.27 24.57
N LEU A 262 -61.71 23.58 23.44
CA LEU A 262 -62.64 23.63 22.32
C LEU A 262 -63.82 22.70 22.61
N ASP A 263 -63.55 21.40 22.74
CA ASP A 263 -64.55 20.36 23.01
C ASP A 263 -63.86 19.06 23.48
N THR A 264 -64.50 18.34 24.40
CA THR A 264 -64.15 16.96 24.77
C THR A 264 -64.15 16.00 23.56
N SER A 265 -65.06 16.19 22.61
CA SER A 265 -65.17 15.32 21.42
C SER A 265 -63.92 15.40 20.53
N VAL A 266 -63.35 16.61 20.38
CA VAL A 266 -62.11 16.85 19.61
C VAL A 266 -60.92 16.15 20.26
N VAL A 267 -60.86 16.13 21.60
CA VAL A 267 -59.79 15.41 22.31
C VAL A 267 -59.86 13.91 22.03
N VAL A 268 -61.06 13.33 22.06
CA VAL A 268 -61.24 11.90 21.77
C VAL A 268 -60.86 11.58 20.32
N GLU A 269 -61.28 12.40 19.35
CA GLU A 269 -60.91 12.21 17.94
C GLU A 269 -59.39 12.32 17.71
N GLN A 270 -58.74 13.32 18.32
CA GLN A 270 -57.30 13.55 18.16
C GLN A 270 -56.47 12.45 18.82
N THR A 271 -56.87 11.97 20.01
CA THR A 271 -56.19 10.86 20.69
C THR A 271 -56.38 9.54 19.95
N GLU A 272 -57.51 9.33 19.27
CA GLU A 272 -57.74 8.18 18.39
C GLU A 272 -56.85 8.24 17.14
N LYS A 273 -56.83 9.36 16.41
CA LYS A 273 -55.95 9.56 15.25
C LYS A 273 -54.46 9.40 15.60
N SER A 274 -54.08 9.81 16.82
CA SER A 274 -52.71 9.71 17.33
C SER A 274 -52.28 8.31 17.71
N ALA A 275 -53.23 7.36 17.87
CA ALA A 275 -52.93 6.03 18.37
C ALA A 275 -51.93 5.27 17.47
N ARG A 276 -52.05 5.39 16.14
CA ARG A 276 -51.15 4.72 15.19
C ARG A 276 -49.71 5.24 15.29
N THR A 277 -49.54 6.56 15.37
CA THR A 277 -48.22 7.19 15.54
C THR A 277 -47.63 6.88 16.91
N ALA A 278 -48.46 6.83 17.96
CA ALA A 278 -48.04 6.45 19.31
C ALA A 278 -47.54 4.99 19.39
N VAL A 279 -48.23 4.05 18.76
CA VAL A 279 -47.78 2.64 18.67
C VAL A 279 -46.43 2.57 17.94
N TRP A 280 -46.31 3.25 16.81
CA TRP A 280 -45.10 3.23 16.01
C TRP A 280 -43.88 3.79 16.77
N ARG A 281 -44.03 4.91 17.48
CA ARG A 281 -42.98 5.49 18.34
C ARG A 281 -42.65 4.59 19.54
N ALA A 282 -43.66 3.99 20.18
CA ALA A 282 -43.44 3.06 21.28
C ALA A 282 -42.63 1.81 20.85
N MET A 283 -42.84 1.30 19.62
CA MET A 283 -42.03 0.20 19.08
C MET A 283 -40.55 0.55 18.91
N ARG A 284 -40.21 1.84 18.81
CA ARG A 284 -38.82 2.34 18.73
C ARG A 284 -38.16 2.59 20.09
N LYS A 285 -38.84 2.25 21.20
CA LYS A 285 -38.40 2.47 22.58
C LYS A 285 -38.21 3.95 22.94
N ASP A 286 -38.87 4.87 22.22
CA ASP A 286 -38.92 6.28 22.62
C ASP A 286 -39.62 6.39 23.99
N ASP A 287 -39.11 7.27 24.86
CA ASP A 287 -39.79 7.61 26.11
C ASP A 287 -41.16 8.24 25.83
N LEU A 288 -42.12 8.02 26.73
CA LEU A 288 -43.51 8.43 26.56
C LEU A 288 -43.63 9.94 26.29
N ALA A 289 -42.86 10.76 27.02
CA ALA A 289 -42.81 12.20 26.84
C ALA A 289 -42.39 12.59 25.42
N ASN A 290 -41.34 11.97 24.88
CA ASN A 290 -40.83 12.26 23.54
C ASN A 290 -41.82 11.82 22.45
N ALA A 291 -42.43 10.64 22.60
CA ALA A 291 -43.42 10.12 21.66
C ALA A 291 -44.66 11.05 21.58
N LEU A 292 -45.15 11.51 22.73
CA LEU A 292 -46.31 12.40 22.80
C LEU A 292 -45.98 13.83 22.33
N ALA A 293 -44.79 14.35 22.65
CA ALA A 293 -44.33 15.64 22.16
C ALA A 293 -44.15 15.66 20.63
N TRP A 294 -43.74 14.54 20.02
CA TRP A 294 -43.70 14.39 18.56
C TRP A 294 -45.10 14.46 17.96
N ILE A 295 -46.06 13.71 18.53
CA ILE A 295 -47.45 13.70 18.08
C ILE A 295 -48.03 15.12 18.10
N ALA A 296 -47.89 15.84 19.22
CA ALA A 296 -48.40 17.20 19.33
C ALA A 296 -47.82 18.15 18.26
N ARG A 297 -46.51 18.07 18.00
CA ARG A 297 -45.86 18.85 16.93
C ARG A 297 -46.39 18.47 15.55
N ARG A 298 -46.46 17.17 15.23
CA ARG A 298 -46.96 16.66 13.95
C ARG A 298 -48.39 17.08 13.65
N PHE A 299 -49.30 17.02 14.62
CA PHE A 299 -50.69 17.48 14.42
C PHE A 299 -50.80 19.00 14.24
N THR A 300 -49.92 19.76 14.90
CA THR A 300 -49.84 21.21 14.70
C THR A 300 -49.40 21.52 13.26
N LEU A 301 -48.40 20.81 12.74
CA LEU A 301 -47.94 20.93 11.36
C LEU A 301 -49.00 20.48 10.34
N ASP A 302 -49.72 19.38 10.59
CA ASP A 302 -50.82 18.91 9.73
C ASP A 302 -51.89 20.00 9.56
N SER A 303 -52.21 20.71 10.64
CA SER A 303 -53.15 21.83 10.63
C SER A 303 -52.60 23.03 9.84
N MET A 304 -51.34 23.41 10.05
CA MET A 304 -50.70 24.50 9.31
C MET A 304 -50.67 24.24 7.80
N ILE A 305 -50.31 23.02 7.40
CA ILE A 305 -50.18 22.66 5.98
C ILE A 305 -51.55 22.53 5.30
N SER A 306 -52.54 21.95 5.98
CA SER A 306 -53.91 21.87 5.45
C SER A 306 -54.58 23.24 5.31
N THR A 307 -54.19 24.22 6.13
CA THR A 307 -54.67 25.61 6.06
C THR A 307 -53.73 26.55 5.27
N ASN A 308 -52.66 26.01 4.67
CA ASN A 308 -51.64 26.74 3.91
C ASN A 308 -50.96 27.89 4.67
N GLN A 309 -50.80 27.74 5.99
CA GLN A 309 -50.03 28.65 6.84
C GLN A 309 -48.53 28.35 6.75
N PRO A 310 -47.65 29.35 6.96
CA PRO A 310 -46.20 29.14 6.91
C PRO A 310 -45.74 28.21 8.03
N ALA A 311 -45.04 27.13 7.66
CA ALA A 311 -44.48 26.17 8.59
C ALA A 311 -42.95 26.05 8.43
N PRO A 312 -42.21 25.74 9.50
CA PRO A 312 -40.74 25.66 9.46
C PRO A 312 -40.24 24.50 8.59
N LEU A 313 -39.42 24.81 7.58
CA LEU A 313 -38.93 23.85 6.57
C LEU A 313 -38.27 22.61 7.18
N GLN A 314 -37.50 22.78 8.26
CA GLN A 314 -36.82 21.70 8.96
C GLN A 314 -37.80 20.68 9.55
N GLU A 315 -38.91 21.13 10.14
CA GLU A 315 -39.90 20.24 10.74
C GLU A 315 -40.71 19.50 9.68
N ILE A 316 -41.06 20.18 8.57
CA ILE A 316 -41.74 19.57 7.41
C ILE A 316 -40.86 18.46 6.82
N ALA A 317 -39.57 18.75 6.61
CA ALA A 317 -38.62 17.78 6.08
C ALA A 317 -38.40 16.61 7.04
N GLY A 318 -38.39 16.87 8.35
CA GLY A 318 -38.31 15.84 9.40
C GLY A 318 -39.49 14.87 9.38
N VAL A 319 -40.73 15.39 9.29
CA VAL A 319 -41.93 14.54 9.21
C VAL A 319 -41.93 13.67 7.96
N LEU A 320 -41.65 14.27 6.80
CA LEU A 320 -41.60 13.55 5.52
C LEU A 320 -40.54 12.45 5.47
N ARG A 321 -39.44 12.60 6.21
CA ARG A 321 -38.35 11.62 6.29
C ARG A 321 -38.67 10.49 7.28
N GLU A 322 -39.22 10.83 8.44
CA GLU A 322 -39.27 9.91 9.57
C GLU A 322 -40.60 9.19 9.75
N ASP A 323 -41.74 9.79 9.37
CA ASP A 323 -43.06 9.32 9.78
C ASP A 323 -43.77 8.50 8.68
N PRO A 324 -43.74 7.15 8.75
CA PRO A 324 -44.45 6.29 7.79
C PRO A 324 -45.96 6.27 8.02
N THR A 325 -46.47 6.90 9.09
CA THR A 325 -47.90 6.94 9.41
C THR A 325 -48.63 8.10 8.71
N LEU A 326 -47.90 8.95 7.97
CA LEU A 326 -48.48 10.05 7.20
C LEU A 326 -49.32 9.52 6.01
N PRO A 327 -50.60 9.89 5.89
CA PRO A 327 -51.44 9.57 4.73
C PRO A 327 -50.88 10.15 3.43
N ASP A 328 -51.15 9.50 2.29
CA ASP A 328 -50.58 9.91 1.00
C ASP A 328 -51.02 11.32 0.57
N ASP A 329 -52.28 11.71 0.81
CA ASP A 329 -52.80 13.07 0.53
C ASP A 329 -52.03 14.15 1.28
N LEU A 330 -51.75 13.92 2.58
CA LEU A 330 -50.95 14.84 3.38
C LEU A 330 -49.50 14.81 2.95
N ARG A 331 -48.96 13.67 2.53
CA ARG A 331 -47.58 13.57 2.02
C ARG A 331 -47.37 14.45 0.78
N VAL A 332 -48.35 14.48 -0.14
CA VAL A 332 -48.34 15.40 -1.29
C VAL A 332 -48.43 16.86 -0.85
N ALA A 333 -49.30 17.19 0.10
CA ALA A 333 -49.44 18.57 0.61
C ALA A 333 -48.15 19.07 1.28
N TYR A 334 -47.52 18.25 2.12
CA TYR A 334 -46.24 18.52 2.76
C TYR A 334 -45.13 18.76 1.72
N ALA A 335 -45.02 17.87 0.73
CA ALA A 335 -44.01 18.00 -0.32
C ALA A 335 -44.20 19.29 -1.14
N LYS A 336 -45.45 19.61 -1.54
CA LYS A 336 -45.76 20.85 -2.29
C LYS A 336 -45.41 22.09 -1.48
N HIS A 337 -45.76 22.11 -0.19
CA HIS A 337 -45.48 23.25 0.68
C HIS A 337 -43.98 23.43 0.86
N LEU A 338 -43.23 22.34 1.07
CA LEU A 338 -41.77 22.37 1.20
C LEU A 338 -41.10 22.97 -0.05
N VAL A 339 -41.42 22.46 -1.25
CA VAL A 339 -40.81 22.93 -2.50
C VAL A 339 -41.18 24.39 -2.79
N THR A 340 -42.46 24.75 -2.65
CA THR A 340 -42.93 26.11 -2.92
C THR A 340 -42.26 27.11 -2.00
N ARG A 341 -42.13 26.78 -0.72
CA ARG A 341 -41.53 27.67 0.28
C ARG A 341 -40.01 27.76 0.12
N SER A 342 -39.33 26.64 -0.15
CA SER A 342 -37.88 26.64 -0.46
C SER A 342 -37.53 27.47 -1.69
N LEU A 343 -38.38 27.49 -2.73
CA LEU A 343 -38.18 28.36 -3.89
C LEU A 343 -38.33 29.85 -3.58
N VAL A 344 -39.18 30.20 -2.62
CA VAL A 344 -39.41 31.59 -2.19
C VAL A 344 -38.33 32.07 -1.22
N ASP A 345 -37.95 31.24 -0.25
CA ASP A 345 -37.00 31.58 0.81
C ASP A 345 -35.53 31.43 0.36
N GLY A 346 -35.28 30.75 -0.76
CA GLY A 346 -33.93 30.49 -1.29
C GLY A 346 -33.16 29.38 -0.55
N ASP A 347 -33.74 28.79 0.50
CA ASP A 347 -33.19 27.65 1.22
C ASP A 347 -33.62 26.33 0.59
N LEU A 348 -32.76 25.80 -0.28
CA LEU A 348 -33.01 24.59 -1.07
C LEU A 348 -32.60 23.30 -0.35
N ALA A 349 -31.80 23.37 0.73
CA ALA A 349 -31.17 22.21 1.34
C ALA A 349 -32.19 21.22 1.94
N HIS A 350 -33.32 21.74 2.41
CA HIS A 350 -34.39 20.94 3.00
C HIS A 350 -35.15 20.09 1.96
N THR A 351 -34.99 20.37 0.66
CA THR A 351 -35.70 19.68 -0.42
C THR A 351 -35.04 18.39 -0.91
N ASP A 352 -33.81 18.09 -0.45
CA ASP A 352 -33.04 16.91 -0.88
C ASP A 352 -33.73 15.57 -0.53
N ILE A 353 -34.77 15.59 0.32
CA ILE A 353 -35.62 14.42 0.63
C ILE A 353 -36.62 14.07 -0.46
N ILE A 354 -36.96 15.02 -1.34
CA ILE A 354 -38.06 14.89 -2.31
C ILE A 354 -37.79 13.77 -3.33
N PRO A 355 -36.58 13.61 -3.91
CA PRO A 355 -36.30 12.49 -4.81
C PRO A 355 -36.52 11.12 -4.14
N THR A 356 -36.08 10.97 -2.88
CA THR A 356 -36.26 9.74 -2.09
C THR A 356 -37.72 9.38 -1.88
N ILE A 357 -38.55 10.37 -1.54
CA ILE A 357 -39.99 10.16 -1.31
C ILE A 357 -40.71 9.88 -2.63
N SER A 358 -40.34 10.60 -3.69
CA SER A 358 -40.92 10.46 -5.02
C SER A 358 -40.66 9.08 -5.64
N ALA A 359 -39.55 8.43 -5.30
CA ALA A 359 -39.28 7.06 -5.72
C ALA A 359 -40.29 6.04 -5.17
N HIS A 360 -40.86 6.31 -3.99
CA HIS A 360 -41.78 5.41 -3.29
C HIS A 360 -43.26 5.83 -3.41
N ASN A 361 -43.53 7.06 -3.84
CA ASN A 361 -44.89 7.58 -4.02
C ASN A 361 -44.99 8.39 -5.33
N LYS A 362 -45.69 7.81 -6.31
CA LYS A 362 -45.88 8.39 -7.64
C LYS A 362 -46.67 9.70 -7.61
N ASP A 363 -47.68 9.80 -6.75
CA ASP A 363 -48.53 11.00 -6.67
C ASP A 363 -47.74 12.23 -6.20
N VAL A 364 -46.78 12.03 -5.28
CA VAL A 364 -45.82 13.07 -4.87
C VAL A 364 -44.93 13.46 -6.05
N SER A 365 -44.39 12.48 -6.78
CA SER A 365 -43.54 12.73 -7.95
C SER A 365 -44.26 13.56 -9.02
N ASP A 366 -45.48 13.17 -9.39
CA ASP A 366 -46.30 13.85 -10.40
C ASP A 366 -46.67 15.26 -9.95
N ALA A 367 -47.07 15.42 -8.69
CA ALA A 367 -47.44 16.70 -8.11
C ALA A 367 -46.28 17.70 -8.06
N ILE A 368 -45.08 17.26 -7.63
CA ILE A 368 -43.91 18.14 -7.54
C ILE A 368 -43.39 18.51 -8.92
N PHE A 369 -43.39 17.58 -9.86
CA PHE A 369 -42.94 17.86 -11.23
C PHE A 369 -43.74 19.02 -11.85
N VAL A 370 -45.07 19.01 -11.72
CA VAL A 370 -45.93 20.10 -12.23
C VAL A 370 -45.62 21.44 -11.55
N VAL A 371 -45.37 21.45 -10.24
CA VAL A 371 -45.01 22.68 -9.50
C VAL A 371 -43.67 23.24 -10.00
N LEU A 372 -42.66 22.38 -10.16
CA LEU A 372 -41.33 22.79 -10.62
C LEU A 372 -41.32 23.20 -12.09
N GLU A 373 -42.10 22.53 -12.95
CA GLU A 373 -42.25 22.91 -14.36
C GLU A 373 -42.83 24.32 -14.50
N ALA A 374 -43.89 24.62 -13.75
CA ALA A 374 -44.49 25.95 -13.73
C ALA A 374 -43.53 27.02 -13.15
N ALA A 375 -42.67 26.64 -12.20
CA ALA A 375 -41.65 27.53 -11.65
C ALA A 375 -40.45 27.72 -12.59
N ALA A 376 -40.02 26.70 -13.33
CA ALA A 376 -38.93 26.76 -14.29
C ALA A 376 -39.25 27.63 -15.51
N ALA A 377 -40.54 27.74 -15.86
CA ALA A 377 -41.02 28.60 -16.95
C ALA A 377 -41.05 30.10 -16.60
N LYS A 378 -40.86 30.47 -15.33
CA LYS A 378 -40.86 31.88 -14.88
C LYS A 378 -39.45 32.40 -14.69
N MET A 379 -39.18 33.62 -15.15
CA MET A 379 -37.85 34.25 -15.09
C MET A 379 -37.29 34.30 -13.67
N ASP A 380 -38.10 34.73 -12.69
CA ASP A 380 -37.63 34.98 -11.31
C ASP A 380 -37.26 33.69 -10.56
N THR A 381 -37.87 32.56 -10.93
CA THR A 381 -37.69 31.27 -10.21
C THR A 381 -36.91 30.23 -11.00
N ALA A 382 -36.67 30.43 -12.29
CA ALA A 382 -35.94 29.48 -13.15
C ALA A 382 -34.56 29.12 -12.57
N GLN A 383 -33.84 30.10 -12.02
CA GLN A 383 -32.53 29.87 -11.44
C GLN A 383 -32.58 28.97 -10.19
N ALA A 384 -33.51 29.24 -9.27
CA ALA A 384 -33.67 28.44 -8.07
C ALA A 384 -34.09 26.99 -8.39
N VAL A 385 -34.90 26.80 -9.46
CA VAL A 385 -35.23 25.45 -9.94
C VAL A 385 -34.02 24.74 -10.52
N PHE A 386 -33.18 25.44 -11.28
CA PHE A 386 -31.93 24.87 -11.79
C PHE A 386 -31.03 24.42 -10.63
N ASP A 387 -30.78 25.29 -9.65
CA ASP A 387 -29.93 25.01 -8.49
C ASP A 387 -30.48 23.82 -7.65
N MET A 388 -31.80 23.75 -7.47
CA MET A 388 -32.45 22.67 -6.75
C MET A 388 -32.29 21.33 -7.46
N VAL A 389 -32.60 21.27 -8.75
CA VAL A 389 -32.54 20.02 -9.52
C VAL A 389 -31.09 19.60 -9.78
N GLU A 390 -30.16 20.54 -9.94
CA GLU A 390 -28.73 20.26 -10.08
C GLU A 390 -28.22 19.50 -8.84
N ARG A 391 -28.58 19.95 -7.63
CA ARG A 391 -28.24 19.24 -6.40
C ARG A 391 -28.79 17.82 -6.37
N TRP A 392 -30.04 17.62 -6.78
CA TRP A 392 -30.67 16.28 -6.80
C TRP A 392 -29.99 15.33 -7.78
N VAL A 393 -29.52 15.83 -8.92
CA VAL A 393 -28.86 15.01 -9.95
C VAL A 393 -27.40 14.72 -9.60
N LEU A 394 -26.68 15.68 -9.02
CA LEU A 394 -25.27 15.49 -8.62
C LEU A 394 -25.13 14.69 -7.32
N HIS A 395 -26.14 14.75 -6.44
CA HIS A 395 -26.18 14.02 -5.17
C HIS A 395 -27.43 13.13 -5.09
N PRO A 396 -27.57 12.14 -5.98
CA PRO A 396 -28.76 11.28 -6.00
C PRO A 396 -28.79 10.40 -4.74
N PRO A 397 -29.92 10.31 -4.03
CA PRO A 397 -30.10 9.33 -2.97
C PRO A 397 -30.03 7.90 -3.54
N LEU A 398 -29.50 6.95 -2.75
CA LEU A 398 -29.32 5.56 -3.17
C LEU A 398 -30.65 4.94 -3.65
N GLY A 399 -30.66 4.42 -4.89
CA GLY A 399 -31.80 3.70 -5.47
C GLY A 399 -32.89 4.60 -6.09
N VAL A 400 -32.64 5.91 -6.23
CA VAL A 400 -33.59 6.86 -6.84
C VAL A 400 -33.23 7.12 -8.31
N ASP A 401 -34.24 7.02 -9.18
CA ASP A 401 -34.13 7.46 -10.58
C ASP A 401 -34.30 8.98 -10.67
N VAL A 402 -33.22 9.68 -11.06
CA VAL A 402 -33.19 11.14 -11.21
C VAL A 402 -33.46 11.60 -12.64
N GLU A 403 -33.58 10.69 -13.62
CA GLU A 403 -33.79 11.00 -15.04
C GLU A 403 -35.04 11.86 -15.25
N ARG A 404 -36.08 11.61 -14.44
CA ARG A 404 -37.34 12.34 -14.49
C ARG A 404 -37.17 13.86 -14.29
N TRP A 405 -36.20 14.30 -13.50
CA TRP A 405 -36.04 15.71 -13.15
C TRP A 405 -35.21 16.50 -14.18
N ARG A 406 -34.40 15.81 -14.99
CA ARG A 406 -33.49 16.43 -15.98
C ARG A 406 -34.16 17.38 -16.99
N PRO A 407 -35.40 17.12 -17.49
CA PRO A 407 -36.07 18.05 -18.39
C PRO A 407 -36.28 19.45 -17.76
N LEU A 408 -36.35 19.54 -16.42
CA LEU A 408 -36.49 20.82 -15.74
C LEU A 408 -35.21 21.66 -15.78
N LEU A 409 -34.02 21.05 -15.73
CA LEU A 409 -32.73 21.74 -15.90
C LEU A 409 -32.66 22.41 -17.26
N SER A 410 -33.07 21.65 -18.28
CA SER A 410 -33.14 22.06 -19.67
C SER A 410 -34.04 23.27 -19.87
N LEU A 411 -35.26 23.20 -19.33
CA LEU A 411 -36.24 24.27 -19.39
C LEU A 411 -35.76 25.53 -18.65
N ALA A 412 -35.23 25.37 -17.43
CA ALA A 412 -34.73 26.48 -16.62
C ALA A 412 -33.58 27.25 -17.30
N ILE A 413 -32.61 26.53 -17.87
CA ILE A 413 -31.49 27.14 -18.61
C ILE A 413 -32.01 27.89 -19.84
N GLN A 414 -32.93 27.30 -20.60
CA GLN A 414 -33.49 27.94 -21.80
C GLN A 414 -34.25 29.23 -21.46
N THR A 415 -35.08 29.20 -20.42
CA THR A 415 -35.80 30.39 -19.94
C THR A 415 -34.83 31.50 -19.52
N ARG A 416 -33.77 31.15 -18.77
CA ARG A 416 -32.75 32.12 -18.33
C ARG A 416 -31.94 32.67 -19.50
N HIS A 417 -31.55 31.83 -20.45
CA HIS A 417 -30.82 32.26 -21.64
C HIS A 417 -31.68 33.19 -22.51
N ALA A 418 -32.94 32.84 -22.77
CA ALA A 418 -33.86 33.68 -23.52
C ALA A 418 -34.07 35.04 -22.85
N ALA A 419 -34.16 35.07 -21.52
CA ALA A 419 -34.27 36.31 -20.73
C ALA A 419 -33.05 37.22 -20.94
N VAL A 420 -31.84 36.68 -20.77
CA VAL A 420 -30.57 37.40 -20.92
C VAL A 420 -30.37 37.91 -22.36
N MET A 421 -30.76 37.11 -23.35
CA MET A 421 -30.69 37.51 -24.76
C MET A 421 -31.71 38.62 -25.10
N ALA A 422 -32.91 38.59 -24.50
CA ALA A 422 -33.94 39.61 -24.70
C ALA A 422 -33.58 40.96 -24.05
N THR A 423 -32.94 40.94 -22.88
CA THR A 423 -32.50 42.16 -22.17
C THR A 423 -31.15 42.69 -22.65
N ASN A 424 -30.46 41.97 -23.55
CA ASN A 424 -29.12 42.26 -24.05
C ASN A 424 -28.08 42.42 -22.92
N ASP A 425 -28.23 41.64 -21.85
CA ASP A 425 -27.34 41.65 -20.68
C ASP A 425 -26.06 40.82 -20.97
N THR A 426 -24.99 41.50 -21.38
CA THR A 426 -23.70 40.87 -21.68
C THR A 426 -23.04 40.25 -20.45
N SER A 427 -23.23 40.84 -19.26
CA SER A 427 -22.73 40.28 -18.00
C SER A 427 -23.45 39.00 -17.61
N GLY A 428 -24.78 39.00 -17.68
CA GLY A 428 -25.59 37.82 -17.39
C GLY A 428 -25.31 36.67 -18.37
N LEU A 429 -25.02 36.98 -19.63
CA LEU A 429 -24.65 35.97 -20.63
C LEU A 429 -23.29 35.35 -20.31
N LEU A 430 -22.30 36.18 -19.96
CA LEU A 430 -20.97 35.69 -19.57
C LEU A 430 -21.06 34.75 -18.36
N THR A 431 -21.72 35.18 -17.28
CA THR A 431 -21.90 34.36 -16.06
C THR A 431 -22.63 33.06 -16.34
N LEU A 432 -23.66 33.08 -17.20
CA LEU A 432 -24.36 31.86 -17.60
C LEU A 432 -23.44 30.92 -18.39
N THR A 433 -22.68 31.45 -19.35
CA THR A 433 -21.76 30.63 -20.16
C THR A 433 -20.60 30.05 -19.35
N GLU A 434 -20.00 30.83 -18.44
CA GLU A 434 -18.93 30.35 -17.56
C GLU A 434 -19.40 29.20 -16.67
N ARG A 435 -20.59 29.34 -16.06
CA ARG A 435 -21.19 28.26 -15.28
C ARG A 435 -21.46 27.00 -16.11
N LEU A 436 -21.87 27.15 -17.38
CA LEU A 436 -22.10 26.03 -18.28
C LEU A 436 -20.82 25.31 -18.70
N VAL A 437 -19.67 26.01 -18.75
CA VAL A 437 -18.36 25.37 -19.00
C VAL A 437 -17.97 24.44 -17.85
N GLU A 438 -18.29 24.81 -16.62
CA GLU A 438 -17.98 24.04 -15.40
C GLU A 438 -19.01 22.95 -15.09
N THR A 439 -20.07 22.82 -15.91
CA THR A 439 -21.18 21.93 -15.60
C THR A 439 -20.83 20.46 -15.85
N PRO A 440 -21.04 19.55 -14.88
CA PRO A 440 -20.76 18.12 -15.05
C PRO A 440 -21.62 17.47 -16.14
N ALA A 441 -21.02 16.55 -16.91
CA ALA A 441 -21.73 15.75 -17.94
C ALA A 441 -22.93 14.97 -17.35
N ALA A 442 -22.85 14.62 -16.06
CA ALA A 442 -23.90 13.96 -15.31
C ALA A 442 -25.23 14.72 -15.29
N LEU A 443 -25.30 16.00 -15.66
CA LEU A 443 -26.56 16.76 -15.78
C LEU A 443 -27.32 16.53 -17.10
N GLY A 444 -26.68 15.99 -18.14
CA GLY A 444 -27.35 15.64 -19.39
C GLY A 444 -27.84 16.82 -20.25
N ILE A 445 -27.28 18.02 -20.05
CA ILE A 445 -27.70 19.26 -20.73
C ILE A 445 -26.97 19.54 -22.07
N GLU A 446 -26.14 18.60 -22.55
CA GLU A 446 -25.25 18.78 -23.70
C GLU A 446 -25.96 19.24 -24.97
N ARG A 447 -27.13 18.65 -25.27
CA ARG A 447 -27.91 18.99 -26.47
C ARG A 447 -28.33 20.46 -26.49
N ILE A 448 -28.61 21.02 -25.31
CA ILE A 448 -29.04 22.41 -25.16
C ILE A 448 -27.84 23.33 -25.25
N ILE A 449 -26.70 22.95 -24.68
CA ILE A 449 -25.45 23.70 -24.83
C ILE A 449 -25.14 23.98 -26.32
N VAL A 450 -25.34 23.02 -27.22
CA VAL A 450 -25.17 23.24 -28.68
C VAL A 450 -26.10 24.33 -29.23
N GLN A 451 -27.37 24.34 -28.81
CA GLN A 451 -28.35 25.36 -29.21
C GLN A 451 -27.99 26.74 -28.64
N LEU A 452 -27.54 26.78 -27.38
CA LEU A 452 -27.08 28.00 -26.71
C LEU A 452 -25.84 28.60 -27.37
N ILE A 453 -24.84 27.76 -27.71
CA ILE A 453 -23.66 28.20 -28.46
C ILE A 453 -24.11 28.87 -29.77
N THR A 454 -25.00 28.20 -30.53
CA THR A 454 -25.44 28.68 -31.85
C THR A 454 -26.19 30.02 -31.77
N SER A 455 -27.03 30.19 -30.74
CA SER A 455 -27.83 31.40 -30.55
C SER A 455 -27.03 32.58 -29.96
N SER A 456 -26.05 32.30 -29.09
CA SER A 456 -25.15 33.32 -28.50
C SER A 456 -23.98 33.69 -29.41
N TYR A 457 -23.69 32.88 -30.44
CA TYR A 457 -22.49 32.98 -31.27
C TYR A 457 -22.25 34.38 -31.86
N ARG A 458 -23.30 35.06 -32.36
CA ARG A 458 -23.15 36.39 -32.97
C ARG A 458 -22.69 37.47 -32.01
N LYS A 459 -22.99 37.33 -30.71
CA LYS A 459 -22.54 38.26 -29.67
C LYS A 459 -21.04 38.14 -29.39
N ALA A 460 -20.44 37.02 -29.74
CA ALA A 460 -19.00 36.82 -29.64
C ALA A 460 -18.18 37.73 -30.58
N TYR A 461 -18.79 38.30 -31.63
CA TYR A 461 -18.08 39.22 -32.53
C TYR A 461 -17.77 40.57 -31.86
N GLU A 462 -18.52 40.94 -30.82
CA GLU A 462 -18.48 42.26 -30.19
C GLU A 462 -17.69 42.27 -28.87
N ASP A 463 -17.64 41.15 -28.12
CA ASP A 463 -16.89 41.03 -26.85
C ASP A 463 -15.99 39.78 -26.83
N ALA A 464 -14.69 40.01 -26.68
CA ALA A 464 -13.67 38.96 -26.62
C ALA A 464 -13.85 38.01 -25.40
N ARG A 465 -14.44 38.46 -24.29
CA ARG A 465 -14.71 37.61 -23.11
C ARG A 465 -15.81 36.59 -23.42
N ILE A 466 -16.88 37.02 -24.09
CA ILE A 466 -17.94 36.13 -24.57
C ILE A 466 -17.37 35.16 -25.62
N ALA A 467 -16.50 35.63 -26.52
CA ALA A 467 -15.84 34.77 -27.49
C ALA A 467 -15.00 33.66 -26.81
N ARG A 468 -14.25 34.00 -25.75
CA ARG A 468 -13.49 33.03 -24.94
C ARG A 468 -14.38 32.03 -24.21
N ALA A 469 -15.45 32.48 -23.55
CA ALA A 469 -16.37 31.58 -22.86
C ALA A 469 -17.06 30.62 -23.83
N ILE A 470 -17.49 31.11 -24.99
CA ILE A 470 -18.06 30.27 -26.07
C ILE A 470 -17.02 29.30 -26.63
N PHE A 471 -15.75 29.69 -26.73
CA PHE A 471 -14.67 28.81 -27.19
C PHE A 471 -14.46 27.63 -26.25
N LEU A 472 -14.39 27.91 -24.94
CA LEU A 472 -14.23 26.87 -23.91
C LEU A 472 -15.44 25.93 -23.91
N MET A 473 -16.65 26.48 -23.96
CA MET A 473 -17.89 25.72 -24.03
C MET A 473 -17.96 24.85 -25.31
N ALA A 474 -17.50 25.39 -26.45
CA ALA A 474 -17.41 24.66 -27.71
C ALA A 474 -16.40 23.51 -27.66
N ILE A 475 -15.21 23.74 -27.10
CA ILE A 475 -14.17 22.72 -26.93
C ILE A 475 -14.64 21.58 -26.01
N SER A 476 -15.35 21.92 -24.94
CA SER A 476 -15.87 20.96 -23.96
C SER A 476 -17.01 20.10 -24.53
N HIS A 477 -17.98 20.69 -25.24
CA HIS A 477 -19.24 20.00 -25.56
C HIS A 477 -19.50 19.73 -27.04
N LEU A 478 -18.86 20.44 -27.99
CA LEU A 478 -19.12 20.20 -29.40
C LEU A 478 -18.33 18.99 -29.92
N PRO A 479 -18.92 18.21 -30.86
CA PRO A 479 -18.17 17.26 -31.67
C PRO A 479 -17.22 18.02 -32.61
N MET A 480 -16.18 17.34 -33.10
CA MET A 480 -15.12 17.96 -33.90
C MET A 480 -15.65 18.73 -35.12
N GLY A 481 -16.61 18.18 -35.86
CA GLY A 481 -17.20 18.88 -37.02
C GLY A 481 -17.94 20.18 -36.65
N GLY A 482 -18.57 20.24 -35.47
CA GLY A 482 -19.20 21.45 -34.96
C GLY A 482 -18.18 22.51 -34.54
N LEU A 483 -17.10 22.07 -33.87
CA LEU A 483 -15.98 22.93 -33.48
C LEU A 483 -15.30 23.54 -34.71
N GLN A 484 -15.00 22.73 -35.72
CA GLN A 484 -14.41 23.17 -36.99
C GLN A 484 -15.26 24.24 -37.68
N ARG A 485 -16.59 24.09 -37.68
CA ARG A 485 -17.51 25.06 -38.29
C ARG A 485 -17.45 26.42 -37.62
N ILE A 486 -17.38 26.45 -36.28
CA ILE A 486 -17.26 27.69 -35.50
C ILE A 486 -15.89 28.35 -35.71
N LEU A 487 -14.83 27.55 -35.75
CA LEU A 487 -13.45 28.02 -35.92
C LEU A 487 -13.09 28.35 -37.38
N SER A 488 -13.98 28.09 -38.34
CA SER A 488 -13.83 28.50 -39.73
C SER A 488 -14.28 29.95 -39.98
N ASP A 489 -15.02 30.56 -39.06
CA ASP A 489 -15.45 31.96 -39.18
C ASP A 489 -14.34 32.91 -38.70
N GLN A 490 -13.76 33.64 -39.64
CA GLN A 490 -12.66 34.57 -39.36
C GLN A 490 -13.05 35.71 -38.42
N ARG A 491 -14.32 36.14 -38.40
CA ARG A 491 -14.78 37.22 -37.50
C ARG A 491 -14.77 36.77 -36.05
N TYR A 492 -15.09 35.50 -35.81
CA TYR A 492 -15.02 34.90 -34.49
C TYR A 492 -13.57 34.63 -34.07
N VAL A 493 -12.77 34.01 -34.95
CA VAL A 493 -11.36 33.70 -34.67
C VAL A 493 -10.57 34.96 -34.33
N ALA A 494 -10.84 36.10 -35.00
CA ALA A 494 -10.18 37.38 -34.70
C ALA A 494 -10.35 37.86 -33.25
N GLN A 495 -11.34 37.36 -32.51
CA GLN A 495 -11.59 37.69 -31.10
C GLN A 495 -10.90 36.73 -30.10
N LEU A 496 -10.31 35.63 -30.58
CA LEU A 496 -9.58 34.66 -29.75
C LEU A 496 -8.14 35.11 -29.46
N PRO A 497 -7.41 34.50 -28.50
CA PRO A 497 -6.01 34.83 -28.25
C PRO A 497 -5.10 34.64 -29.50
N PRO A 498 -4.09 35.50 -29.73
CA PRO A 498 -3.27 35.47 -30.95
C PRO A 498 -2.63 34.11 -31.29
N LEU A 499 -2.16 33.37 -30.29
CA LEU A 499 -1.54 32.05 -30.51
C LEU A 499 -2.55 31.01 -31.00
N ILE A 500 -3.81 31.13 -30.60
CA ILE A 500 -4.91 30.26 -31.05
C ILE A 500 -5.32 30.63 -32.48
N GLN A 501 -5.34 31.93 -32.80
CA GLN A 501 -5.55 32.39 -34.18
C GLN A 501 -4.48 31.81 -35.12
N GLU A 502 -3.21 31.87 -34.71
CA GLU A 502 -2.08 31.35 -35.48
C GLU A 502 -2.19 29.83 -35.65
N ALA A 503 -2.50 29.07 -34.58
CA ALA A 503 -2.70 27.63 -34.66
C ALA A 503 -3.86 27.23 -35.60
N ILE A 504 -5.00 27.93 -35.53
CA ILE A 504 -6.16 27.67 -36.40
C ILE A 504 -5.82 27.97 -37.86
N ALA A 505 -5.05 29.02 -38.16
CA ALA A 505 -4.63 29.34 -39.52
C ALA A 505 -3.80 28.20 -40.17
N TYR A 506 -2.96 27.53 -39.38
CA TYR A 506 -2.27 26.33 -39.86
C TYR A 506 -3.21 25.14 -40.05
N LEU A 507 -4.17 24.91 -39.14
CA LEU A 507 -5.14 23.80 -39.23
C LEU A 507 -6.08 23.92 -40.43
N VAL A 508 -6.51 25.15 -40.77
CA VAL A 508 -7.41 25.44 -41.91
C VAL A 508 -6.64 25.62 -43.23
N GLN A 509 -5.31 25.44 -43.24
CA GLN A 509 -4.45 25.58 -44.43
C GLN A 509 -4.43 26.99 -45.07
N THR A 510 -4.73 28.04 -44.30
CA THR A 510 -4.65 29.43 -44.80
C THR A 510 -3.25 30.03 -44.67
N ALA A 511 -2.36 29.39 -43.89
CA ALA A 511 -0.98 29.80 -43.72
C ALA A 511 -0.08 29.28 -44.87
N THR A 512 0.73 30.18 -45.45
CA THR A 512 1.63 29.88 -46.59
C THR A 512 3.07 29.51 -46.17
N ARG A 513 3.37 29.56 -44.87
CA ARG A 513 4.71 29.31 -44.31
C ARG A 513 4.73 27.95 -43.58
N PRO A 514 5.91 27.32 -43.36
CA PRO A 514 5.99 26.13 -42.51
C PRO A 514 5.62 26.46 -41.06
N PRO A 515 4.99 25.52 -40.33
CA PRO A 515 4.55 25.74 -38.96
C PRO A 515 5.74 25.96 -38.01
N LYS A 516 5.55 26.85 -37.03
CA LYS A 516 6.54 27.07 -35.96
C LYS A 516 6.53 25.90 -34.97
N PRO A 517 7.68 25.51 -34.40
CA PRO A 517 7.74 24.50 -33.34
C PRO A 517 6.91 24.89 -32.11
N GLY A 518 6.10 23.95 -31.64
CA GLY A 518 5.27 23.96 -30.46
C GLY A 518 4.00 24.80 -30.59
N ILE A 519 3.55 25.10 -31.81
CA ILE A 519 2.43 26.02 -32.04
C ILE A 519 1.14 25.54 -31.34
N LEU A 520 0.83 24.24 -31.38
CA LEU A 520 -0.37 23.68 -30.75
C LEU A 520 -0.28 23.73 -29.21
N SER A 521 0.89 23.37 -28.65
CA SER A 521 1.13 23.44 -27.20
C SER A 521 1.04 24.87 -26.67
N LYS A 522 1.70 25.82 -27.33
CA LYS A 522 1.69 27.25 -26.96
C LYS A 522 0.30 27.88 -27.10
N ALA A 523 -0.47 27.46 -28.11
CA ALA A 523 -1.85 27.88 -28.26
C ALA A 523 -2.70 27.41 -27.07
N ALA A 524 -2.57 26.14 -26.67
CA ALA A 524 -3.30 25.59 -25.53
C ALA A 524 -2.96 26.28 -24.19
N GLU A 525 -1.71 26.71 -24.00
CA GLU A 525 -1.26 27.46 -22.80
C GLU A 525 -1.96 28.81 -22.62
N SER A 526 -2.53 29.38 -23.68
CA SER A 526 -3.16 30.72 -23.66
C SER A 526 -4.40 30.83 -22.76
N TYR A 527 -4.94 29.70 -22.29
CA TYR A 527 -6.14 29.63 -21.45
C TYR A 527 -5.87 29.11 -20.02
N GLY A 528 -4.60 28.96 -19.63
CA GLY A 528 -4.20 28.48 -18.30
C GLY A 528 -4.07 26.96 -18.18
N SER A 529 -3.43 26.50 -17.10
CA SER A 529 -3.01 25.10 -16.93
C SER A 529 -4.15 24.11 -16.74
N GLU A 530 -5.30 24.54 -16.22
CA GLU A 530 -6.45 23.65 -15.94
C GLU A 530 -7.12 23.15 -17.23
N VAL A 531 -7.27 24.02 -18.24
CA VAL A 531 -7.96 23.70 -19.50
C VAL A 531 -7.00 23.37 -20.64
N GLN A 532 -5.70 23.65 -20.45
CA GLN A 532 -4.65 23.34 -21.42
C GLN A 532 -4.72 21.90 -21.97
N PRO A 533 -4.88 20.83 -21.16
CA PRO A 533 -4.90 19.46 -21.68
C PRO A 533 -6.07 19.21 -22.64
N LEU A 534 -7.24 19.77 -22.33
CA LEU A 534 -8.45 19.63 -23.14
C LEU A 534 -8.30 20.35 -24.49
N ILE A 535 -7.78 21.59 -24.47
CA ILE A 535 -7.56 22.38 -25.69
C ILE A 535 -6.50 21.70 -26.56
N LEU A 536 -5.38 21.28 -25.98
CA LEU A 536 -4.33 20.57 -26.73
C LEU A 536 -4.87 19.28 -27.35
N GLY A 537 -5.61 18.48 -26.59
CA GLY A 537 -6.24 17.26 -27.08
C GLY A 537 -7.14 17.51 -28.29
N ARG A 538 -7.99 18.55 -28.25
CA ARG A 538 -8.84 18.94 -29.39
C ARG A 538 -8.07 19.46 -30.60
N LEU A 539 -7.03 20.28 -30.39
CA LEU A 539 -6.21 20.80 -31.49
C LEU A 539 -5.43 19.68 -32.18
N VAL A 540 -4.88 18.73 -31.41
CA VAL A 540 -4.19 17.54 -31.94
C VAL A 540 -5.17 16.61 -32.65
N GLU A 541 -6.37 16.39 -32.09
CA GLU A 541 -7.45 15.63 -32.75
C GLU A 541 -7.80 16.23 -34.12
N TRP A 542 -7.88 17.56 -34.22
CA TRP A 542 -8.10 18.24 -35.50
C TRP A 542 -6.91 18.04 -36.46
N ALA A 543 -5.67 18.29 -36.02
CA ALA A 543 -4.48 18.08 -36.84
C ALA A 543 -4.40 16.64 -37.38
N PHE A 544 -4.70 15.67 -36.52
CA PHE A 544 -4.70 14.25 -36.86
C PHE A 544 -5.80 13.90 -37.88
N ASN A 545 -7.04 14.35 -37.66
CA ASN A 545 -8.16 14.10 -38.57
C ASN A 545 -8.03 14.81 -39.92
N THR A 546 -7.15 15.82 -40.03
CA THR A 546 -6.86 16.55 -41.28
C THR A 546 -5.53 16.13 -41.92
N GLU A 547 -4.91 15.06 -41.41
CA GLU A 547 -3.62 14.51 -41.87
C GLU A 547 -2.47 15.54 -41.86
N ARG A 548 -2.58 16.59 -41.03
CA ARG A 548 -1.54 17.61 -40.82
C ARG A 548 -0.53 17.16 -39.77
N TYR A 549 0.13 16.03 -40.05
CA TYR A 549 1.15 15.45 -39.17
C TYR A 549 2.37 16.36 -38.99
N ASP A 550 2.59 17.32 -39.88
CA ASP A 550 3.62 18.36 -39.77
C ASP A 550 3.42 19.29 -38.55
N LEU A 551 2.21 19.34 -37.98
CA LEU A 551 1.90 20.07 -36.76
C LEU A 551 2.13 19.25 -35.47
N LEU A 552 2.33 17.93 -35.59
CA LEU A 552 2.53 17.01 -34.47
C LEU A 552 4.01 16.90 -34.12
N ASP A 553 4.56 17.99 -33.61
CA ASP A 553 5.96 18.07 -33.21
C ASP A 553 6.23 17.53 -31.80
N THR A 554 7.50 17.56 -31.40
CA THR A 554 7.97 17.06 -30.10
C THR A 554 7.22 17.66 -28.91
N GLU A 555 7.00 18.98 -28.90
CA GLU A 555 6.32 19.66 -27.81
C GLU A 555 4.83 19.28 -27.76
N SER A 556 4.18 19.12 -28.91
CA SER A 556 2.79 18.68 -28.99
C SER A 556 2.63 17.26 -28.45
N LEU A 557 3.50 16.31 -28.83
CA LEU A 557 3.47 14.95 -28.29
C LEU A 557 3.80 14.89 -26.80
N ARG A 558 4.75 15.69 -26.32
CA ARG A 558 5.03 15.81 -24.87
C ARG A 558 3.79 16.31 -24.13
N GLY A 559 3.10 17.30 -24.68
CA GLY A 559 1.82 17.75 -24.13
C GLY A 559 0.77 16.63 -24.14
N MET A 560 0.69 15.81 -25.20
CA MET A 560 -0.23 14.67 -25.27
C MET A 560 0.06 13.57 -24.25
N VAL A 561 1.32 13.35 -23.86
CA VAL A 561 1.66 12.48 -22.71
C VAL A 561 1.00 13.01 -21.43
N ARG A 562 0.99 14.34 -21.21
CA ARG A 562 0.29 14.96 -20.07
C ARG A 562 -1.22 14.83 -20.19
N VAL A 563 -1.78 14.95 -21.40
CA VAL A 563 -3.22 14.71 -21.64
C VAL A 563 -3.59 13.27 -21.28
N ALA A 564 -2.77 12.29 -21.70
CA ALA A 564 -3.00 10.87 -21.40
C ALA A 564 -3.00 10.57 -19.89
N ALA A 565 -2.21 11.31 -19.12
CA ALA A 565 -2.12 11.20 -17.67
C ALA A 565 -3.19 11.99 -16.89
N SER A 566 -3.90 12.89 -17.57
CA SER A 566 -4.94 13.75 -16.97
C SER A 566 -6.30 13.05 -16.89
N SER A 567 -7.27 13.68 -16.21
CA SER A 567 -8.67 13.22 -16.20
C SER A 567 -9.30 13.15 -17.60
N TYR A 568 -8.75 13.86 -18.59
CA TYR A 568 -9.20 13.80 -19.98
C TYR A 568 -8.62 12.62 -20.77
N GLY A 569 -7.75 11.81 -20.17
CA GLY A 569 -7.10 10.68 -20.86
C GLY A 569 -8.10 9.68 -21.44
N GLU A 570 -9.19 9.38 -20.73
CA GLU A 570 -10.24 8.46 -21.23
C GLU A 570 -10.96 9.02 -22.45
N ARG A 571 -11.24 10.33 -22.48
CA ARG A 571 -11.92 10.98 -23.60
C ARG A 571 -11.13 10.89 -24.89
N PHE A 572 -9.80 11.02 -24.81
CA PHE A 572 -8.90 11.02 -25.96
C PHE A 572 -8.24 9.67 -26.22
N ASP A 573 -8.68 8.61 -25.54
CA ASP A 573 -8.13 7.27 -25.70
C ASP A 573 -8.17 6.74 -27.14
N PRO A 574 -9.27 6.92 -27.91
CA PRO A 574 -9.31 6.55 -29.33
C PRO A 574 -8.28 7.31 -30.18
N LEU A 575 -8.01 8.58 -29.83
CA LEU A 575 -7.01 9.40 -30.53
C LEU A 575 -5.60 8.88 -30.24
N PHE A 576 -5.28 8.52 -28.99
CA PHE A 576 -3.97 7.96 -28.64
C PHE A 576 -3.73 6.63 -29.37
N MET A 577 -4.73 5.76 -29.43
CA MET A 577 -4.66 4.51 -30.19
C MET A 577 -4.53 4.76 -31.70
N GLY A 578 -5.27 5.71 -32.26
CA GLY A 578 -5.15 6.09 -33.66
C GLY A 578 -3.77 6.65 -34.02
N MET A 579 -3.25 7.57 -33.21
CA MET A 579 -1.93 8.18 -33.39
C MET A 579 -0.83 7.13 -33.38
N THR A 580 -0.85 6.23 -32.40
CA THR A 580 0.15 5.17 -32.30
C THR A 580 0.08 4.17 -33.44
N GLN A 581 -1.11 3.86 -33.99
CA GLN A 581 -1.23 2.96 -35.15
C GLN A 581 -0.78 3.62 -36.45
N GLN A 582 -1.23 4.85 -36.72
CA GLN A 582 -0.93 5.53 -37.98
C GLN A 582 0.50 6.02 -38.05
N LEU A 583 1.05 6.54 -36.95
CA LEU A 583 2.44 7.02 -36.90
C LEU A 583 3.44 5.85 -36.83
N ALA A 584 3.04 4.65 -36.41
CA ALA A 584 3.89 3.46 -36.43
C ALA A 584 4.01 2.79 -37.82
N THR A 585 3.72 3.49 -38.92
CA THR A 585 3.96 2.97 -40.27
C THR A 585 5.46 3.05 -40.63
N PRO A 586 6.04 2.04 -41.31
CA PRO A 586 7.49 1.95 -41.56
C PRO A 586 8.11 3.18 -42.24
N ASP A 587 7.37 3.84 -43.13
CA ASP A 587 7.85 5.01 -43.86
C ASP A 587 7.92 6.28 -43.00
N LEU A 588 6.98 6.46 -42.09
CA LEU A 588 6.97 7.58 -41.13
C LEU A 588 7.97 7.33 -40.00
N MET A 589 8.06 6.09 -39.52
CA MET A 589 9.01 5.70 -38.45
C MET A 589 10.47 5.97 -38.81
N ARG A 590 10.90 5.71 -40.06
CA ARG A 590 12.29 6.00 -40.49
C ARG A 590 12.62 7.49 -40.58
N ARG A 591 11.60 8.35 -40.68
CA ARG A 591 11.76 9.81 -40.81
C ARG A 591 11.57 10.54 -39.48
N MET A 592 11.09 9.85 -38.44
CA MET A 592 10.85 10.43 -37.12
C MET A 592 12.11 10.41 -36.25
N PRO A 593 12.40 11.50 -35.52
CA PRO A 593 13.42 11.50 -34.46
C PRO A 593 13.13 10.45 -33.38
N ASN A 594 14.18 9.88 -32.80
CA ASN A 594 14.08 8.93 -31.66
C ASN A 594 13.29 9.51 -30.47
N ASP A 595 13.30 10.84 -30.30
CA ASP A 595 12.52 11.54 -29.28
C ASP A 595 10.99 11.37 -29.46
N LEU A 596 10.51 11.22 -30.69
CA LEU A 596 9.08 10.96 -30.94
C LEU A 596 8.71 9.51 -30.66
N LEU A 597 9.59 8.56 -30.99
CA LEU A 597 9.34 7.13 -30.82
C LEU A 597 9.11 6.75 -29.34
N HIS A 598 9.91 7.29 -28.42
CA HIS A 598 9.70 7.01 -26.99
C HIS A 598 8.40 7.65 -26.49
N ARG A 599 8.02 8.85 -26.95
CA ARG A 599 6.78 9.52 -26.51
C ARG A 599 5.53 8.71 -26.87
N LEU A 600 5.51 8.06 -28.04
CA LEU A 600 4.42 7.16 -28.43
C LEU A 600 4.30 5.94 -27.49
N ILE A 601 5.45 5.39 -27.07
CA ILE A 601 5.48 4.31 -26.06
C ILE A 601 4.98 4.86 -24.71
N THR A 602 5.48 6.01 -24.26
CA THR A 602 5.08 6.66 -23.01
C THR A 602 3.59 6.95 -22.94
N MET A 603 2.97 7.38 -24.04
CA MET A 603 1.51 7.58 -24.12
C MET A 603 0.75 6.26 -23.89
N SER A 604 1.21 5.17 -24.52
CA SER A 604 0.60 3.85 -24.37
C SER A 604 0.74 3.31 -22.94
N LEU A 605 1.91 3.53 -22.32
CA LEU A 605 2.18 3.17 -20.92
C LEU A 605 1.33 4.00 -19.94
N ALA A 606 1.22 5.32 -20.14
CA ALA A 606 0.45 6.22 -19.28
C ALA A 606 -1.04 5.84 -19.22
N ARG A 607 -1.59 5.30 -20.32
CA ARG A 607 -2.98 4.80 -20.40
C ARG A 607 -3.18 3.40 -19.83
N GLY A 608 -2.11 2.69 -19.47
CA GLY A 608 -2.19 1.30 -19.00
C GLY A 608 -2.30 0.26 -20.13
N HIS A 609 -2.06 0.64 -21.39
CA HIS A 609 -2.11 -0.28 -22.53
C HIS A 609 -0.77 -1.03 -22.70
N PHE A 610 -0.38 -1.80 -21.67
CA PHE A 610 0.96 -2.42 -21.60
C PHE A 610 1.24 -3.39 -22.75
N ASP A 611 0.30 -4.28 -23.07
CA ASP A 611 0.45 -5.24 -24.18
C ASP A 611 0.62 -4.55 -25.53
N TYR A 612 0.01 -3.39 -25.68
CA TYR A 612 0.10 -2.60 -26.90
C TYR A 612 1.43 -1.86 -26.98
N ALA A 613 1.92 -1.30 -25.87
CA ALA A 613 3.27 -0.74 -25.79
C ALA A 613 4.35 -1.80 -26.10
N VAL A 614 4.20 -3.02 -25.58
CA VAL A 614 5.08 -4.16 -25.90
C VAL A 614 5.05 -4.49 -27.39
N ARG A 615 3.87 -4.58 -28.01
CA ARG A 615 3.73 -4.83 -29.46
C ARG A 615 4.36 -3.72 -30.32
N GLN A 616 4.24 -2.46 -29.91
CA GLN A 616 4.92 -1.35 -30.59
C GLN A 616 6.44 -1.53 -30.54
N MET A 617 6.98 -1.83 -29.35
CA MET A 617 8.42 -2.04 -29.18
C MET A 617 8.93 -3.26 -29.95
N GLN A 618 8.15 -4.34 -30.05
CA GLN A 618 8.43 -5.48 -30.93
C GLN A 618 8.48 -5.03 -32.40
N GLY A 619 7.50 -4.25 -32.83
CA GLY A 619 7.49 -3.65 -34.17
C GLY A 619 8.76 -2.84 -34.45
N TYR A 620 9.21 -2.02 -33.51
CA TYR A 620 10.44 -1.22 -33.65
C TYR A 620 11.69 -2.12 -33.72
N GLN A 621 11.76 -3.16 -32.89
CA GLN A 621 12.83 -4.14 -32.89
C GLN A 621 12.96 -4.87 -34.22
N ASP A 622 11.83 -5.24 -34.84
CA ASP A 622 11.82 -6.07 -36.03
C ASP A 622 11.96 -5.24 -37.32
N SER A 623 11.52 -3.97 -37.33
CA SER A 623 11.47 -3.13 -38.54
C SER A 623 12.54 -2.03 -38.63
N LEU A 624 12.98 -1.46 -37.52
CA LEU A 624 13.87 -0.29 -37.49
C LEU A 624 15.27 -0.62 -36.96
N PHE A 625 15.36 -1.23 -35.78
CA PHE A 625 16.61 -1.38 -35.05
C PHE A 625 17.19 -2.79 -35.22
N LYS A 626 18.03 -2.97 -36.25
CA LYS A 626 18.75 -4.24 -36.50
C LYS A 626 19.81 -4.50 -35.42
N ALA A 627 20.43 -5.68 -35.45
CA ALA A 627 21.29 -6.21 -34.38
C ALA A 627 22.34 -5.23 -33.80
N THR A 628 22.90 -4.32 -34.60
CA THR A 628 23.91 -3.34 -34.16
C THR A 628 23.34 -2.09 -33.47
N GLU A 629 22.05 -1.78 -33.63
CA GLU A 629 21.41 -0.56 -33.10
C GLU A 629 20.47 -0.86 -31.92
N GLN A 630 20.48 -2.08 -31.42
CA GLN A 630 19.57 -2.51 -30.36
C GLN A 630 19.76 -1.74 -29.05
N TRP A 631 20.95 -1.18 -28.83
CA TRP A 631 21.22 -0.36 -27.66
C TRP A 631 20.41 0.95 -27.70
N GLN A 632 20.20 1.53 -28.89
CA GLN A 632 19.40 2.73 -29.07
C GLN A 632 17.95 2.46 -28.73
N LEU A 633 17.42 1.30 -29.16
CA LEU A 633 16.07 0.89 -28.83
C LEU A 633 15.91 0.62 -27.32
N ALA A 634 16.92 0.01 -26.68
CA ALA A 634 16.92 -0.18 -25.23
C ALA A 634 16.89 1.16 -24.48
N GLU A 635 17.63 2.17 -24.94
CA GLU A 635 17.60 3.52 -24.35
C GLU A 635 16.27 4.23 -24.60
N ILE A 636 15.68 4.11 -25.80
CA ILE A 636 14.32 4.59 -26.10
C ILE A 636 13.32 3.97 -25.12
N GLY A 637 13.39 2.65 -24.90
CA GLY A 637 12.55 1.95 -23.93
C GLY A 637 12.76 2.43 -22.50
N ARG A 638 14.03 2.58 -22.06
CA ARG A 638 14.41 3.09 -20.74
C ARG A 638 13.81 4.47 -20.48
N VAL A 639 14.00 5.41 -21.40
CA VAL A 639 13.44 6.77 -21.28
C VAL A 639 11.92 6.74 -21.28
N ALA A 640 11.30 5.93 -22.16
CA ALA A 640 9.85 5.87 -22.29
C ALA A 640 9.16 5.47 -20.99
N ILE A 641 9.63 4.41 -20.33
CA ILE A 641 9.05 3.91 -19.08
C ILE A 641 9.46 4.73 -17.86
N ARG A 642 10.64 5.37 -17.89
CA ARG A 642 11.08 6.30 -16.83
C ARG A 642 10.23 7.55 -16.76
N GLU A 643 9.86 8.11 -17.92
CA GLU A 643 9.04 9.33 -18.00
C GLU A 643 7.54 9.06 -17.94
N ALA A 644 7.11 7.79 -18.01
CA ALA A 644 5.72 7.43 -17.96
C ALA A 644 5.13 7.73 -16.56
N PRO A 645 4.07 8.55 -16.47
CA PRO A 645 3.41 8.87 -15.21
C PRO A 645 2.60 7.66 -14.73
N MET A 646 3.27 6.76 -14.01
CA MET A 646 2.70 5.52 -13.46
C MET A 646 3.04 5.39 -11.98
N ASP A 647 2.13 4.79 -11.22
CA ASP A 647 2.42 4.31 -9.87
C ASP A 647 3.21 2.98 -9.92
N VAL A 648 3.65 2.50 -8.76
CA VAL A 648 4.42 1.27 -8.62
C VAL A 648 3.64 0.06 -9.14
N GLU A 649 2.33 -0.02 -8.88
CA GLU A 649 1.49 -1.14 -9.30
C GLU A 649 1.42 -1.25 -10.83
N LYS A 650 1.16 -0.13 -11.52
CA LYS A 650 1.17 -0.04 -12.98
C LYS A 650 2.56 -0.29 -13.56
N ALA A 651 3.62 0.18 -12.92
CA ALA A 651 4.98 -0.08 -13.36
C ALA A 651 5.33 -1.58 -13.30
N LEU A 652 4.95 -2.28 -12.22
CA LEU A 652 5.13 -3.73 -12.10
C LEU A 652 4.25 -4.50 -13.10
N ALA A 653 3.01 -4.07 -13.34
CA ALA A 653 2.14 -4.65 -14.37
C ALA A 653 2.76 -4.51 -15.77
N ALA A 654 3.31 -3.34 -16.11
CA ALA A 654 4.02 -3.13 -17.37
C ALA A 654 5.23 -4.06 -17.52
N LEU A 655 6.03 -4.21 -16.46
CA LEU A 655 7.19 -5.11 -16.47
C LEU A 655 6.81 -6.60 -16.55
N ASN A 656 5.66 -6.99 -15.98
CA ASN A 656 5.14 -8.34 -16.14
C ASN A 656 4.77 -8.62 -17.61
N ALA A 657 4.12 -7.67 -18.30
CA ALA A 657 3.84 -7.78 -19.74
C ALA A 657 5.13 -7.87 -20.58
N VAL A 658 6.17 -7.12 -20.19
CA VAL A 658 7.50 -7.21 -20.82
C VAL A 658 8.13 -8.59 -20.61
N ARG A 659 8.00 -9.19 -19.43
CA ARG A 659 8.56 -10.53 -19.12
C ARG A 659 7.92 -11.62 -19.97
N GLU A 660 6.64 -11.50 -20.29
CA GLU A 660 5.88 -12.47 -21.10
C GLU A 660 6.08 -12.25 -22.62
N SER A 661 6.86 -11.24 -23.01
CA SER A 661 7.06 -10.85 -24.40
C SER A 661 8.28 -11.52 -25.06
N SER A 662 8.32 -11.48 -26.40
CA SER A 662 9.47 -11.86 -27.22
C SER A 662 10.52 -10.74 -27.39
N LEU A 663 10.51 -9.70 -26.54
CA LEU A 663 11.51 -8.64 -26.58
C LEU A 663 12.90 -9.19 -26.25
N ARG A 664 13.93 -8.73 -26.96
CA ARG A 664 15.30 -9.18 -26.71
C ARG A 664 15.80 -8.71 -25.33
N PRO A 665 16.71 -9.46 -24.68
CA PRO A 665 17.20 -9.14 -23.33
C PRO A 665 17.70 -7.70 -23.15
N MET A 666 18.37 -7.13 -24.16
CA MET A 666 18.88 -5.77 -24.06
C MET A 666 17.78 -4.72 -23.90
N LEU A 667 16.69 -4.84 -24.67
CA LEU A 667 15.54 -3.94 -24.50
C LEU A 667 14.82 -4.19 -23.17
N GLN A 668 14.70 -5.45 -22.74
CA GLN A 668 14.13 -5.77 -21.43
C GLN A 668 14.92 -5.10 -20.29
N ILE A 669 16.25 -5.17 -20.31
CA ILE A 669 17.11 -4.51 -19.31
C ILE A 669 16.88 -3.00 -19.30
N GLY A 670 16.81 -2.35 -20.48
CA GLY A 670 16.49 -0.93 -20.59
C GLY A 670 15.16 -0.58 -19.92
N LEU A 671 14.13 -1.39 -20.14
CA LEU A 671 12.80 -1.20 -19.52
C LEU A 671 12.82 -1.40 -18.00
N TYR A 672 13.49 -2.46 -17.50
CA TYR A 672 13.64 -2.68 -16.06
C TYR A 672 14.38 -1.52 -15.39
N LEU A 673 15.48 -1.05 -15.98
CA LEU A 673 16.24 0.09 -15.47
C LEU A 673 15.42 1.38 -15.49
N GLY A 674 14.72 1.67 -16.60
CA GLY A 674 13.90 2.86 -16.70
C GLY A 674 12.78 2.89 -15.66
N ALA A 675 12.15 1.73 -15.40
CA ALA A 675 11.10 1.62 -14.39
C ALA A 675 11.66 1.82 -12.97
N LEU A 676 12.83 1.23 -12.66
CA LEU A 676 13.51 1.43 -11.38
C LEU A 676 13.92 2.90 -11.20
N GLU A 677 14.42 3.57 -12.25
CA GLU A 677 14.77 4.98 -12.21
C GLU A 677 13.56 5.89 -12.02
N GLY A 678 12.48 5.65 -12.76
CA GLY A 678 11.24 6.42 -12.67
C GLY A 678 10.62 6.36 -11.27
N GLN A 679 10.68 5.18 -10.64
CA GLN A 679 10.23 4.95 -9.27
C GLN A 679 11.31 5.22 -8.21
N LYS A 680 12.44 5.84 -8.59
CA LYS A 680 13.55 6.21 -7.69
C LYS A 680 14.08 5.04 -6.83
N TRP A 681 14.09 3.83 -7.39
CA TRP A 681 14.54 2.61 -6.73
C TRP A 681 13.80 2.32 -5.40
N SER A 682 12.48 2.58 -5.37
CA SER A 682 11.65 2.33 -4.18
C SER A 682 11.70 0.85 -3.73
N PRO A 683 11.56 0.55 -2.43
CA PRO A 683 11.58 -0.82 -1.92
C PRO A 683 10.48 -1.72 -2.53
N GLU A 684 9.33 -1.14 -2.89
CA GLU A 684 8.21 -1.86 -3.51
C GLU A 684 8.55 -2.38 -4.92
N MET A 685 9.56 -1.80 -5.58
CA MET A 685 10.09 -2.26 -6.87
C MET A 685 11.12 -3.40 -6.74
N GLU A 686 11.23 -4.05 -5.58
CA GLU A 686 12.10 -5.21 -5.37
C GLU A 686 11.93 -6.32 -6.43
N PRO A 687 10.70 -6.70 -6.86
CA PRO A 687 10.54 -7.74 -7.88
C PRO A 687 11.20 -7.38 -9.22
N ALA A 688 11.18 -6.09 -9.57
CA ALA A 688 11.84 -5.57 -10.75
C ALA A 688 13.38 -5.62 -10.61
N ALA A 689 13.91 -5.24 -9.45
CA ALA A 689 15.34 -5.33 -9.15
C ALA A 689 15.86 -6.77 -9.21
N ARG A 690 15.14 -7.74 -8.62
CA ARG A 690 15.49 -9.18 -8.71
C ARG A 690 15.48 -9.68 -10.15
N SER A 691 14.50 -9.25 -10.95
CA SER A 691 14.40 -9.62 -12.36
C SER A 691 15.58 -9.05 -13.16
N LEU A 692 15.93 -7.78 -12.92
CA LEU A 692 17.10 -7.15 -13.53
C LEU A 692 18.40 -7.92 -13.22
N ALA A 693 18.58 -8.37 -11.97
CA ALA A 693 19.76 -9.12 -11.55
C ALA A 693 19.97 -10.41 -12.36
N THR A 694 18.90 -11.06 -12.83
CA THR A 694 18.99 -12.29 -13.62
C THR A 694 19.73 -12.11 -14.95
N PHE A 695 19.72 -10.90 -15.52
CA PHE A 695 20.40 -10.63 -16.78
C PHE A 695 21.91 -10.48 -16.65
N TRP A 696 22.42 -10.17 -15.45
CA TRP A 696 23.85 -9.98 -15.21
C TRP A 696 24.51 -11.17 -14.51
N ILE A 697 23.76 -11.91 -13.69
CA ILE A 697 24.28 -13.02 -12.88
C ILE A 697 24.56 -14.26 -13.75
N PRO A 698 25.81 -14.73 -13.89
CA PRO A 698 26.17 -15.89 -14.71
C PRO A 698 25.48 -17.19 -14.29
N GLU A 699 25.33 -17.43 -12.99
CA GLU A 699 24.67 -18.62 -12.43
C GLU A 699 23.19 -18.71 -12.86
N ARG A 700 22.61 -17.58 -13.28
CA ARG A 700 21.25 -17.46 -13.81
C ARG A 700 21.21 -17.34 -15.35
N LYS A 701 22.31 -17.69 -16.03
CA LYS A 701 22.52 -17.55 -17.49
C LYS A 701 22.59 -16.10 -17.98
N GLY A 702 22.89 -15.16 -17.08
CA GLY A 702 23.16 -13.76 -17.42
C GLY A 702 24.53 -13.56 -18.07
N ASP A 703 24.71 -12.42 -18.75
CA ASP A 703 25.98 -12.02 -19.36
C ASP A 703 26.51 -10.74 -18.66
N PRO A 704 27.60 -10.85 -17.85
CA PRO A 704 28.22 -9.70 -17.19
C PRO A 704 28.68 -8.60 -18.15
N ARG A 705 28.92 -8.90 -19.43
CA ARG A 705 29.33 -7.90 -20.42
C ARG A 705 28.25 -6.86 -20.68
N LEU A 706 26.99 -7.16 -20.36
CA LEU A 706 25.88 -6.20 -20.49
C LEU A 706 26.01 -5.02 -19.52
N ILE A 707 26.85 -5.12 -18.48
CA ILE A 707 27.19 -3.99 -17.60
C ILE A 707 27.88 -2.86 -18.40
N ALA A 708 28.65 -3.17 -19.44
CA ALA A 708 29.26 -2.15 -20.32
C ALA A 708 28.21 -1.27 -21.01
N VAL A 709 27.07 -1.86 -21.39
CA VAL A 709 26.03 -1.17 -22.17
C VAL A 709 25.18 -0.26 -21.28
N PHE A 710 24.82 -0.73 -20.08
CA PHE A 710 23.88 -0.03 -19.19
C PHE A 710 24.56 0.76 -18.06
N GLY A 711 25.89 0.68 -17.98
CA GLY A 711 26.73 1.44 -17.06
C GLY A 711 26.97 0.73 -15.72
N VAL A 712 28.19 0.92 -15.21
CA VAL A 712 28.64 0.41 -13.92
C VAL A 712 27.81 0.95 -12.75
N GLU A 713 27.36 2.20 -12.84
CA GLU A 713 26.50 2.82 -11.82
C GLU A 713 25.20 2.05 -11.60
N SER A 714 24.57 1.56 -12.67
CA SER A 714 23.35 0.75 -12.61
C SER A 714 23.59 -0.56 -11.86
N ALA A 715 24.75 -1.21 -12.10
CA ALA A 715 25.16 -2.42 -11.40
C ALA A 715 25.42 -2.19 -9.91
N LEU A 716 26.09 -1.09 -9.57
CA LEU A 716 26.35 -0.72 -8.18
C LEU A 716 25.07 -0.32 -7.42
N ARG A 717 24.14 0.39 -8.07
CA ARG A 717 22.81 0.66 -7.49
C ARG A 717 22.03 -0.61 -7.22
N LEU A 718 22.05 -1.57 -8.16
CA LEU A 718 21.43 -2.87 -7.94
C LEU A 718 22.10 -3.65 -6.79
N LEU A 719 23.42 -3.58 -6.68
CA LEU A 719 24.16 -4.14 -5.55
C LEU A 719 23.76 -3.47 -4.24
N HIS A 720 23.61 -2.15 -4.22
CA HIS A 720 23.18 -1.40 -3.05
C HIS A 720 21.79 -1.81 -2.57
N VAL A 721 20.82 -1.94 -3.48
CA VAL A 721 19.46 -2.42 -3.14
C VAL A 721 19.49 -3.87 -2.63
N THR A 722 20.37 -4.71 -3.17
CA THR A 722 20.52 -6.10 -2.72
C THR A 722 21.21 -6.18 -1.36
N ALA A 723 22.22 -5.34 -1.14
CA ALA A 723 22.94 -5.22 0.12
C ALA A 723 22.05 -4.70 1.25
N ALA A 724 21.19 -3.72 0.97
CA ALA A 724 20.21 -3.20 1.93
C ALA A 724 19.26 -4.29 2.45
N ARG A 725 18.92 -5.28 1.61
CA ARG A 725 18.10 -6.45 1.97
C ARG A 725 18.86 -7.51 2.77
N ARG A 726 20.19 -7.40 2.85
CA ARG A 726 21.09 -8.40 3.46
C ARG A 726 20.98 -9.79 2.84
N ASP A 727 20.61 -9.90 1.56
CA ASP A 727 20.64 -11.16 0.81
C ASP A 727 22.09 -11.50 0.44
N ARG A 728 22.71 -12.36 1.25
CA ARG A 728 24.12 -12.76 1.10
C ARG A 728 24.40 -13.41 -0.27
N ILE A 729 23.49 -14.25 -0.74
CA ILE A 729 23.73 -15.08 -1.93
C ILE A 729 23.63 -14.21 -3.18
N GLU A 730 22.54 -13.45 -3.30
CA GLU A 730 22.31 -12.61 -4.47
C GLU A 730 23.34 -11.48 -4.57
N ALA A 731 23.73 -10.87 -3.43
CA ALA A 731 24.78 -9.85 -3.42
C ALA A 731 26.13 -10.42 -3.88
N LEU A 732 26.53 -11.61 -3.40
CA LEU A 732 27.80 -12.21 -3.78
C LEU A 732 27.81 -12.62 -5.27
N GLN A 733 26.70 -13.13 -5.79
CA GLN A 733 26.55 -13.41 -7.23
C GLN A 733 26.70 -12.16 -8.09
N LEU A 734 26.17 -11.02 -7.62
CA LEU A 734 26.31 -9.75 -8.33
C LEU A 734 27.74 -9.19 -8.21
N VAL A 735 28.40 -9.35 -7.06
CA VAL A 735 29.83 -9.03 -6.89
C VAL A 735 30.68 -9.84 -7.87
N ASP A 736 30.42 -11.15 -8.00
CA ASP A 736 31.11 -12.01 -8.94
C ASP A 736 30.87 -11.59 -10.40
N ALA A 737 29.64 -11.20 -10.75
CA ALA A 737 29.34 -10.63 -12.06
C ALA A 737 30.14 -9.33 -12.33
N ILE A 738 30.25 -8.43 -11.34
CA ILE A 738 31.05 -7.20 -11.46
C ILE A 738 32.54 -7.51 -11.60
N VAL A 739 33.06 -8.50 -10.86
CA VAL A 739 34.45 -8.98 -10.95
C VAL A 739 34.75 -9.56 -12.34
N LYS A 740 33.86 -10.41 -12.87
CA LYS A 740 33.97 -10.96 -14.22
C LYS A 740 33.90 -9.88 -15.29
N TYR A 741 33.05 -8.87 -15.10
CA TYR A 741 33.04 -7.69 -15.95
C TYR A 741 34.37 -6.92 -15.89
N ALA A 742 34.92 -6.71 -14.69
CA ALA A 742 36.21 -6.03 -14.52
C ALA A 742 37.36 -6.76 -15.24
N LEU A 743 37.34 -8.10 -15.31
CA LEU A 743 38.31 -8.88 -16.09
C LEU A 743 38.24 -8.63 -17.60
N THR A 744 37.11 -8.12 -18.11
CA THR A 744 36.97 -7.73 -19.53
C THR A 744 37.52 -6.33 -19.83
N LEU A 745 37.81 -5.54 -18.80
CA LEU A 745 38.40 -4.21 -18.94
C LEU A 745 39.92 -4.37 -19.08
N GLY A 746 40.42 -4.19 -20.30
CA GLY A 746 41.84 -4.30 -20.61
C GLY A 746 42.66 -3.12 -20.13
N GLY A 747 42.78 -2.90 -18.81
CA GLY A 747 43.68 -1.93 -18.15
C GLY A 747 43.41 -0.44 -18.41
N ASP A 748 42.87 -0.08 -19.56
CA ASP A 748 42.64 1.27 -20.05
C ASP A 748 41.13 1.57 -20.10
N THR A 749 40.57 2.07 -18.98
CA THR A 749 39.25 2.71 -18.99
C THR A 749 39.37 4.17 -18.55
N GLU A 750 38.90 5.09 -19.41
CA GLU A 750 39.01 6.55 -19.24
C GLU A 750 38.13 7.16 -18.12
N SER A 751 37.24 6.38 -17.47
CA SER A 751 36.19 6.92 -16.58
C SER A 751 36.21 6.45 -15.13
N LEU A 752 36.58 5.19 -14.86
CA LEU A 752 36.73 4.65 -13.50
C LEU A 752 37.80 3.56 -13.51
N SER A 753 38.75 3.63 -12.58
CA SER A 753 39.75 2.56 -12.44
C SER A 753 39.10 1.31 -11.81
N VAL A 754 39.61 0.11 -12.13
CA VAL A 754 39.12 -1.13 -11.51
C VAL A 754 39.29 -1.12 -9.99
N ALA A 755 40.34 -0.46 -9.50
CA ALA A 755 40.57 -0.26 -8.08
C ALA A 755 39.44 0.54 -7.40
N GLU A 756 39.00 1.64 -8.00
CA GLU A 756 37.87 2.44 -7.49
C GLU A 756 36.53 1.68 -7.55
N LEU A 757 36.33 0.86 -8.59
CA LEU A 757 35.16 -0.02 -8.67
C LEU A 757 35.12 -0.99 -7.48
N PHE A 758 36.26 -1.59 -7.14
CA PHE A 758 36.35 -2.54 -6.04
C PHE A 758 36.19 -1.86 -4.68
N ASP A 759 36.69 -0.64 -4.50
CA ASP A 759 36.42 0.20 -3.31
C ASP A 759 34.90 0.41 -3.14
N GLN A 760 34.20 0.82 -4.21
CA GLN A 760 32.74 1.02 -4.15
C GLN A 760 31.98 -0.28 -3.85
N VAL A 761 32.34 -1.40 -4.49
CA VAL A 761 31.75 -2.72 -4.20
C VAL A 761 31.97 -3.12 -2.74
N TYR A 762 33.18 -2.91 -2.22
CA TYR A 762 33.54 -3.22 -0.83
C TYR A 762 32.71 -2.38 0.15
N MET A 763 32.59 -1.08 -0.11
CA MET A 763 31.80 -0.17 0.73
C MET A 763 30.31 -0.48 0.72
N ILE A 764 29.76 -0.92 -0.42
CA ILE A 764 28.33 -1.23 -0.55
C ILE A 764 27.99 -2.59 0.06
N ALA A 765 28.77 -3.63 -0.25
CA ALA A 765 28.45 -5.02 0.10
C ALA A 765 29.13 -5.52 1.40
N GLY A 766 30.09 -4.77 1.95
CA GLY A 766 30.86 -5.13 3.14
C GLY A 766 30.15 -4.92 4.48
N TRP A 767 28.85 -5.21 4.60
CA TRP A 767 28.06 -4.93 5.81
C TRP A 767 28.31 -5.90 6.99
N SER A 768 29.06 -6.99 6.78
CA SER A 768 29.44 -7.95 7.83
C SER A 768 30.85 -8.50 7.61
N PRO A 769 31.54 -9.00 8.66
CA PRO A 769 32.86 -9.60 8.51
C PRO A 769 32.90 -10.80 7.55
N ASP A 770 31.83 -11.59 7.52
CA ASP A 770 31.70 -12.73 6.60
C ASP A 770 31.53 -12.29 5.14
N MET A 771 30.77 -11.19 4.91
CA MET A 771 30.64 -10.60 3.58
C MET A 771 31.95 -10.00 3.10
N VAL A 772 32.65 -9.27 3.97
CA VAL A 772 33.98 -8.72 3.67
C VAL A 772 34.93 -9.83 3.23
N ARG A 773 34.97 -10.96 3.94
CA ARG A 773 35.80 -12.12 3.57
C ARG A 773 35.40 -12.69 2.20
N ALA A 774 34.10 -12.83 1.93
CA ALA A 774 33.60 -13.35 0.67
C ALA A 774 33.90 -12.41 -0.52
N ILE A 775 33.78 -11.10 -0.33
CA ILE A 775 34.11 -10.07 -1.34
C ILE A 775 35.60 -10.09 -1.64
N LEU A 776 36.46 -10.14 -0.61
CA LEU A 776 37.91 -10.24 -0.80
C LEU A 776 38.29 -11.53 -1.57
N ASN A 777 37.64 -12.66 -1.28
CA ASN A 777 37.84 -13.88 -2.06
C ASN A 777 37.39 -13.73 -3.52
N ALA A 778 36.31 -13.00 -3.79
CA ALA A 778 35.91 -12.67 -5.17
C ALA A 778 36.96 -11.78 -5.85
N PHE A 779 37.53 -10.79 -5.14
CA PHE A 779 38.62 -9.96 -5.66
C PHE A 779 39.89 -10.77 -5.93
N CYS A 780 40.18 -11.84 -5.17
CA CYS A 780 41.27 -12.77 -5.50
C CYS A 780 41.07 -13.45 -6.87
N VAL A 781 39.82 -13.65 -7.33
CA VAL A 781 39.56 -14.15 -8.71
C VAL A 781 40.06 -13.13 -9.74
N TYR A 782 39.79 -11.84 -9.53
CA TYR A 782 40.32 -10.79 -10.40
C TYR A 782 41.85 -10.76 -10.38
N VAL A 783 42.47 -10.76 -9.19
CA VAL A 783 43.93 -10.71 -9.04
C VAL A 783 44.60 -11.85 -9.82
N ARG A 784 44.04 -13.07 -9.75
CA ARG A 784 44.56 -14.23 -10.50
C ARG A 784 44.43 -14.08 -12.01
N GLY A 785 43.29 -13.58 -12.50
CA GLY A 785 43.00 -13.49 -13.94
C GLY A 785 43.50 -12.23 -14.65
N ALA A 786 43.76 -11.14 -13.92
CA ALA A 786 44.15 -9.85 -14.49
C ALA A 786 45.64 -9.79 -14.89
N HIS A 787 46.01 -8.77 -15.67
CA HIS A 787 47.40 -8.45 -15.95
C HIS A 787 48.16 -8.10 -14.66
N SER A 788 49.44 -8.50 -14.56
CA SER A 788 50.24 -8.41 -13.31
C SER A 788 50.26 -6.99 -12.71
N GLU A 789 50.40 -5.96 -13.53
CA GLU A 789 50.42 -4.57 -13.06
C GLU A 789 49.06 -4.14 -12.47
N SER A 790 47.96 -4.41 -13.16
CA SER A 790 46.61 -4.10 -12.68
C SER A 790 46.24 -4.90 -11.42
N ALA A 791 46.65 -6.17 -11.35
CA ALA A 791 46.45 -7.01 -10.16
C ALA A 791 47.17 -6.42 -8.94
N ARG A 792 48.42 -5.94 -9.12
CA ARG A 792 49.19 -5.29 -8.06
C ARG A 792 48.58 -3.96 -7.62
N GLN A 793 48.14 -3.14 -8.56
CA GLN A 793 47.50 -1.85 -8.27
C GLN A 793 46.25 -2.03 -7.41
N VAL A 794 45.40 -3.02 -7.73
CA VAL A 794 44.21 -3.32 -6.92
C VAL A 794 44.59 -3.74 -5.50
N ALA A 795 45.57 -4.64 -5.33
CA ALA A 795 46.01 -5.07 -4.01
C ALA A 795 46.52 -3.91 -3.14
N LEU A 796 47.34 -3.02 -3.73
CA LEU A 796 47.86 -1.83 -3.05
C LEU A 796 46.75 -0.84 -2.68
N HIS A 797 45.89 -0.49 -3.64
CA HIS A 797 44.80 0.47 -3.43
C HIS A 797 43.84 0.01 -2.33
N MET A 798 43.41 -1.26 -2.38
CA MET A 798 42.52 -1.83 -1.38
C MET A 798 43.15 -1.86 0.01
N GLY A 799 44.47 -2.10 0.08
CA GLY A 799 45.23 -2.03 1.32
C GLY A 799 45.33 -0.63 1.91
N GLU A 800 45.55 0.38 1.06
CA GLU A 800 45.61 1.79 1.47
C GLU A 800 44.24 2.30 1.96
N ARG A 801 43.14 1.90 1.29
CA ARG A 801 41.79 2.37 1.60
C ARG A 801 41.10 1.63 2.74
N HIS A 802 41.23 0.30 2.79
CA HIS A 802 40.48 -0.55 3.74
C HIS A 802 41.37 -1.22 4.80
N GLY A 803 42.66 -0.93 4.79
CA GLY A 803 43.60 -1.33 5.83
C GLY A 803 44.29 -2.68 5.62
N ALA A 804 45.07 -3.06 6.62
CA ALA A 804 46.04 -4.16 6.52
C ALA A 804 45.41 -5.53 6.22
N ALA A 805 44.20 -5.82 6.69
CA ALA A 805 43.55 -7.11 6.46
C ALA A 805 43.14 -7.33 4.99
N ALA A 806 42.68 -6.28 4.30
CA ALA A 806 42.37 -6.35 2.87
C ALA A 806 43.66 -6.50 2.04
N ARG A 807 44.70 -5.75 2.41
CA ARG A 807 46.05 -5.90 1.83
C ARG A 807 46.56 -7.33 1.98
N ASP A 808 46.45 -7.87 3.18
CA ASP A 808 46.95 -9.20 3.54
C ASP A 808 46.45 -10.30 2.59
N VAL A 809 45.14 -10.34 2.36
CA VAL A 809 44.49 -11.34 1.48
C VAL A 809 44.88 -11.14 0.01
N LEU A 810 44.82 -9.91 -0.50
CA LEU A 810 45.06 -9.64 -1.92
C LEU A 810 46.56 -9.72 -2.29
N GLU A 811 47.45 -9.36 -1.37
CA GLU A 811 48.90 -9.49 -1.55
C GLU A 811 49.32 -10.96 -1.52
N ALA A 812 48.68 -11.82 -0.71
CA ALA A 812 48.86 -13.26 -0.77
C ALA A 812 48.42 -13.83 -2.14
N ALA A 813 47.23 -13.46 -2.63
CA ALA A 813 46.74 -13.85 -3.96
C ALA A 813 47.67 -13.39 -5.09
N TYR A 814 48.17 -12.16 -5.04
CA TYR A 814 49.13 -11.64 -6.01
C TYR A 814 50.45 -12.40 -5.95
N THR A 815 50.97 -12.70 -4.76
CA THR A 815 52.24 -13.42 -4.60
C THR A 815 52.14 -14.86 -5.11
N VAL A 816 51.04 -15.57 -4.80
CA VAL A 816 50.77 -16.91 -5.32
C VAL A 816 50.67 -16.88 -6.85
N ARG A 817 49.94 -15.91 -7.41
CA ARG A 817 49.85 -15.69 -8.87
C ARG A 817 51.23 -15.54 -9.52
N GLU A 818 52.13 -14.74 -8.94
CA GLU A 818 53.48 -14.57 -9.48
C GLU A 818 54.30 -15.87 -9.39
N ILE A 819 54.17 -16.65 -8.32
CA ILE A 819 54.87 -17.95 -8.17
C ILE A 819 54.44 -18.95 -9.24
N VAL A 820 53.13 -19.06 -9.49
CA VAL A 820 52.58 -19.93 -10.54
C VAL A 820 52.74 -19.31 -11.94
N SER A 821 53.36 -18.13 -12.05
CA SER A 821 53.57 -17.39 -13.31
C SER A 821 52.28 -17.08 -14.08
N GLY A 822 51.16 -16.94 -13.38
CA GLY A 822 49.83 -16.73 -13.97
C GLY A 822 49.15 -18.00 -14.50
N HIS A 823 49.77 -19.17 -14.35
CA HIS A 823 49.17 -20.46 -14.70
C HIS A 823 48.33 -21.05 -13.57
N ASP A 824 47.61 -22.13 -13.87
CA ASP A 824 46.95 -22.93 -12.83
C ASP A 824 47.93 -23.82 -12.06
N LEU A 825 47.45 -24.41 -10.96
CA LEU A 825 48.27 -25.28 -10.11
C LEU A 825 48.70 -26.57 -10.82
N VAL A 826 47.98 -27.02 -11.85
CA VAL A 826 48.33 -28.22 -12.62
C VAL A 826 49.58 -27.95 -13.43
N THR A 827 49.55 -26.90 -14.26
CA THR A 827 50.69 -26.46 -15.07
C THR A 827 51.90 -26.13 -14.18
N PHE A 828 51.65 -25.45 -13.05
CA PHE A 828 52.69 -25.19 -12.06
C PHE A 828 53.34 -26.48 -11.52
N SER A 829 52.55 -27.52 -11.22
CA SER A 829 53.09 -28.80 -10.73
C SER A 829 53.96 -29.52 -11.77
N GLU A 830 53.58 -29.45 -13.04
CA GLU A 830 54.36 -30.01 -14.15
C GLU A 830 55.70 -29.28 -14.28
N TYR A 831 55.66 -27.94 -14.22
CA TYR A 831 56.86 -27.11 -14.28
C TYR A 831 57.78 -27.37 -13.08
N VAL A 832 57.22 -27.49 -11.88
CA VAL A 832 57.98 -27.79 -10.66
C VAL A 832 58.65 -29.17 -10.76
N SER A 833 57.93 -30.20 -11.20
CA SER A 833 58.47 -31.56 -11.32
C SER A 833 59.59 -31.62 -12.35
N ALA A 834 59.35 -31.15 -13.58
CA ALA A 834 60.35 -31.12 -14.64
C ALA A 834 61.59 -30.30 -14.24
N SER A 835 61.38 -29.14 -13.60
CA SER A 835 62.45 -28.28 -13.10
C SER A 835 63.27 -28.93 -11.99
N ALA A 836 62.61 -29.62 -11.05
CA ALA A 836 63.28 -30.31 -9.96
C ALA A 836 64.17 -31.43 -10.49
N GLU A 837 63.64 -32.27 -11.40
CA GLU A 837 64.40 -33.36 -12.02
C GLU A 837 65.62 -32.85 -12.80
N LEU A 838 65.42 -31.84 -13.66
CA LEU A 838 66.51 -31.26 -14.46
C LEU A 838 67.63 -30.69 -13.58
N LEU A 839 67.27 -29.91 -12.56
CA LEU A 839 68.25 -29.31 -11.64
C LEU A 839 68.94 -30.35 -10.76
N ILE A 840 68.24 -31.41 -10.35
CA ILE A 840 68.84 -32.53 -9.61
C ILE A 840 69.88 -33.23 -10.48
N ASP A 841 69.55 -33.49 -11.74
CA ASP A 841 70.49 -34.12 -12.67
C ASP A 841 71.73 -33.25 -12.87
N TRP A 842 71.58 -31.93 -13.05
CA TRP A 842 72.72 -31.01 -13.14
C TRP A 842 73.55 -30.97 -11.86
N ALA A 843 72.91 -30.90 -10.70
CA ALA A 843 73.60 -30.87 -9.43
C ALA A 843 74.35 -32.18 -9.14
N ALA A 844 73.81 -33.32 -9.57
CA ALA A 844 74.45 -34.63 -9.41
C ALA A 844 75.78 -34.73 -10.18
N VAL A 845 75.90 -34.08 -11.35
CA VAL A 845 77.16 -34.02 -12.13
C VAL A 845 78.29 -33.35 -11.36
N TYR A 846 77.95 -32.38 -10.51
CA TYR A 846 78.92 -31.57 -9.76
C TYR A 846 78.83 -31.83 -8.24
N TYR A 847 78.35 -33.02 -7.85
CA TYR A 847 78.25 -33.43 -6.46
C TYR A 847 79.62 -33.77 -5.87
N GLU A 848 79.76 -33.59 -4.54
CA GLU A 848 81.01 -33.89 -3.83
C GLU A 848 81.31 -35.39 -3.86
N GLY A 849 82.50 -35.76 -4.36
CA GLY A 849 82.92 -37.15 -4.52
C GLY A 849 82.77 -37.72 -5.94
N GLN A 850 82.19 -36.98 -6.89
CA GLN A 850 82.18 -37.34 -8.31
C GLN A 850 83.32 -36.65 -9.07
N GLU A 851 83.90 -37.31 -10.09
CA GLU A 851 84.91 -36.69 -10.95
C GLU A 851 84.25 -35.73 -11.95
N THR A 852 84.57 -34.44 -11.86
CA THR A 852 83.98 -33.42 -12.75
C THR A 852 84.35 -33.70 -14.21
N PRO A 853 83.39 -33.67 -15.16
CA PRO A 853 83.65 -34.07 -16.54
C PRO A 853 84.63 -33.12 -17.23
N PRO A 854 85.69 -33.63 -17.89
CA PRO A 854 86.64 -32.79 -18.63
C PRO A 854 85.98 -32.19 -19.88
N LEU A 855 86.53 -31.06 -20.37
CA LEU A 855 85.95 -30.29 -21.48
C LEU A 855 85.65 -31.12 -22.74
N PHE A 856 86.55 -32.03 -23.13
CA PHE A 856 86.34 -32.88 -24.31
C PHE A 856 85.14 -33.83 -24.13
N LYS A 857 84.91 -34.33 -22.91
CA LYS A 857 83.78 -35.21 -22.59
C LYS A 857 82.47 -34.43 -22.60
N LEU A 858 82.46 -33.21 -22.03
CA LEU A 858 81.32 -32.29 -22.12
C LEU A 858 80.94 -31.94 -23.56
N ARG A 859 81.92 -31.54 -24.39
CA ARG A 859 81.68 -31.26 -25.83
C ARG A 859 81.10 -32.48 -26.54
N ARG A 860 81.71 -33.67 -26.34
CA ARG A 860 81.22 -34.91 -26.94
C ARG A 860 79.81 -35.27 -26.47
N THR A 861 79.51 -35.06 -25.20
CA THR A 861 78.17 -35.25 -24.62
C THR A 861 77.15 -34.37 -25.33
N VAL A 862 77.41 -33.06 -25.45
CA VAL A 862 76.46 -32.15 -26.09
C VAL A 862 76.34 -32.44 -27.60
N GLN A 863 77.43 -32.74 -28.29
CA GLN A 863 77.43 -33.13 -29.71
C GLN A 863 76.73 -34.45 -29.98
N GLY A 864 76.83 -35.41 -29.07
CA GLY A 864 76.23 -36.74 -29.19
C GLY A 864 74.77 -36.80 -28.75
N THR A 865 74.21 -35.70 -28.22
CA THR A 865 72.81 -35.65 -27.80
C THR A 865 71.91 -35.55 -29.03
N ILE A 866 70.94 -36.44 -29.14
CA ILE A 866 70.02 -36.53 -30.29
C ILE A 866 69.02 -35.36 -30.22
N GLY A 867 68.72 -34.74 -31.36
CA GLY A 867 67.75 -33.64 -31.49
C GLY A 867 68.29 -32.52 -32.39
N GLY A 868 67.58 -32.20 -33.47
CA GLY A 868 68.02 -31.17 -34.42
C GLY A 868 67.38 -29.82 -34.10
N LEU A 869 68.07 -28.97 -33.32
CA LEU A 869 67.64 -27.59 -33.09
C LEU A 869 68.04 -26.69 -34.27
N ASN A 870 67.14 -25.82 -34.70
CA ASN A 870 67.45 -24.75 -35.64
C ASN A 870 68.22 -23.60 -34.96
N ASP A 871 68.74 -22.63 -35.72
CA ASP A 871 69.58 -21.58 -35.14
C ASP A 871 68.82 -20.64 -34.18
N SER A 872 67.51 -20.44 -34.39
CA SER A 872 66.67 -19.66 -33.46
C SER A 872 66.44 -20.39 -32.14
N GLU A 873 66.23 -21.71 -32.20
CA GLU A 873 66.06 -22.58 -31.04
C GLU A 873 67.37 -22.72 -30.25
N LYS A 874 68.52 -22.83 -30.93
CA LYS A 874 69.84 -22.79 -30.26
C LYS A 874 70.08 -21.47 -29.53
N LYS A 875 69.74 -20.34 -30.17
CA LYS A 875 69.84 -19.02 -29.55
C LYS A 875 68.95 -18.92 -28.31
N ARG A 876 67.69 -19.35 -28.43
CA ARG A 876 66.74 -19.43 -27.30
C ARG A 876 67.27 -20.32 -26.18
N MET A 877 67.82 -21.50 -26.49
CA MET A 877 68.39 -22.40 -25.48
C MET A 877 69.60 -21.78 -24.76
N SER A 878 70.46 -21.09 -25.51
CA SER A 878 71.55 -20.30 -24.94
C SER A 878 71.02 -19.22 -23.98
N GLU A 879 70.04 -18.44 -24.41
CA GLU A 879 69.39 -17.42 -23.59
C GLU A 879 68.79 -18.03 -22.31
N ASN A 880 68.11 -19.19 -22.43
CA ASN A 880 67.55 -19.90 -21.29
C ASN A 880 68.61 -20.26 -20.26
N PHE A 881 69.75 -20.86 -20.66
CA PHE A 881 70.82 -21.18 -19.71
C PHE A 881 71.38 -19.95 -18.98
N GLY A 882 71.51 -18.83 -19.68
CA GLY A 882 71.92 -17.56 -19.09
C GLY A 882 70.91 -17.04 -18.06
N LEU A 883 69.62 -17.03 -18.42
CA LEU A 883 68.53 -16.58 -17.55
C LEU A 883 68.37 -17.50 -16.32
N ILE A 884 68.45 -18.82 -16.50
CA ILE A 884 68.37 -19.79 -15.41
C ILE A 884 69.48 -19.51 -14.39
N ALA A 885 70.73 -19.37 -14.85
CA ALA A 885 71.85 -19.11 -13.95
C ALA A 885 71.66 -17.78 -13.20
N GLN A 886 71.21 -16.73 -13.89
CA GLN A 886 70.91 -15.43 -13.29
C GLN A 886 69.79 -15.52 -12.24
N TYR A 887 68.67 -16.16 -12.55
CA TYR A 887 67.54 -16.26 -11.64
C TYR A 887 67.86 -17.12 -10.41
N ILE A 888 68.60 -18.23 -10.56
CA ILE A 888 69.04 -19.04 -9.41
C ILE A 888 69.87 -18.20 -8.44
N MET A 889 70.82 -17.41 -8.97
CA MET A 889 71.65 -16.54 -8.13
C MET A 889 70.84 -15.42 -7.46
N GLN A 890 69.87 -14.83 -8.16
CA GLN A 890 68.98 -13.83 -7.58
C GLN A 890 68.14 -14.40 -6.42
N LEU A 891 67.52 -15.57 -6.63
CA LEU A 891 66.74 -16.27 -5.61
C LEU A 891 67.60 -16.61 -4.39
N TYR A 892 68.80 -17.13 -4.61
CA TYR A 892 69.76 -17.43 -3.55
C TYR A 892 70.21 -16.17 -2.80
N GLY A 893 70.51 -15.08 -3.52
CA GLY A 893 70.90 -13.80 -2.92
C GLY A 893 69.82 -13.23 -1.99
N VAL A 894 68.55 -13.30 -2.39
CA VAL A 894 67.41 -12.90 -1.54
C VAL A 894 67.32 -13.81 -0.30
N GLN A 895 67.43 -15.12 -0.48
CA GLN A 895 67.42 -16.09 0.63
C GLN A 895 68.55 -15.83 1.62
N GLN A 896 69.77 -15.66 1.13
CA GLN A 896 70.95 -15.44 1.97
C GLN A 896 70.85 -14.11 2.72
N ALA A 897 70.40 -13.04 2.06
CA ALA A 897 70.19 -11.75 2.70
C ALA A 897 69.16 -11.82 3.85
N ARG A 898 68.09 -12.62 3.70
CA ARG A 898 67.08 -12.81 4.76
C ARG A 898 67.57 -13.75 5.86
N THR A 899 68.26 -14.83 5.50
CA THR A 899 68.82 -15.81 6.45
C THR A 899 69.88 -15.17 7.34
N ASN A 900 70.77 -14.34 6.77
CA ASN A 900 71.84 -13.64 7.52
C ASN A 900 71.33 -12.56 8.48
N ARG A 901 70.09 -12.08 8.30
CA ARG A 901 69.44 -11.15 9.26
C ARG A 901 68.96 -11.84 10.53
N ARG A 902 68.90 -13.18 10.54
CA ARG A 902 68.36 -14.01 11.63
C ARG A 902 69.49 -14.86 12.22
N SER A 903 69.43 -15.15 13.51
CA SER A 903 70.31 -16.12 14.16
C SER A 903 70.04 -17.54 13.64
N ARG A 904 70.99 -18.46 13.87
CA ARG A 904 70.83 -19.87 13.47
C ARG A 904 69.60 -20.51 14.11
N SER A 905 69.36 -20.27 15.39
CA SER A 905 68.20 -20.79 16.13
C SER A 905 66.88 -20.27 15.55
N GLU A 906 66.79 -18.98 15.21
CA GLU A 906 65.60 -18.39 14.60
C GLU A 906 65.32 -18.97 13.20
N ASN A 907 66.36 -19.23 12.40
CA ASN A 907 66.21 -19.86 11.09
C ASN A 907 65.72 -21.32 11.21
N GLU A 908 66.20 -22.08 12.20
CA GLU A 908 65.74 -23.44 12.48
C GLU A 908 64.26 -23.44 12.95
N GLN A 909 63.88 -22.52 13.84
CA GLN A 909 62.49 -22.35 14.28
C GLN A 909 61.56 -21.92 13.14
N LEU A 910 61.99 -20.99 12.28
CA LEU A 910 61.21 -20.59 11.11
C LEU A 910 61.00 -21.76 10.17
N ARG A 911 62.05 -22.56 9.90
CA ARG A 911 61.91 -23.79 9.10
C ARG A 911 60.87 -24.74 9.69
N ALA A 912 60.92 -24.98 10.99
CA ALA A 912 59.93 -25.82 11.65
C ALA A 912 58.51 -25.25 11.49
N LYS A 913 58.32 -23.94 11.66
CA LYS A 913 57.03 -23.25 11.46
C LYS A 913 56.55 -23.29 10.00
N LEU A 914 57.44 -23.21 9.02
CA LEU A 914 57.09 -23.36 7.60
C LEU A 914 56.62 -24.80 7.30
N MET A 915 57.26 -25.81 7.91
CA MET A 915 56.86 -27.22 7.75
C MET A 915 55.49 -27.53 8.37
N THR A 916 55.09 -26.80 9.42
CA THR A 916 53.76 -26.94 10.06
C THR A 916 52.73 -25.95 9.52
N GLY A 917 53.08 -25.15 8.51
CA GLY A 917 52.19 -24.14 7.94
C GLY A 917 51.89 -22.92 8.83
N SER A 918 52.63 -22.76 9.94
CA SER A 918 52.37 -21.75 10.99
C SER A 918 53.16 -20.44 10.81
N ALA A 919 53.94 -20.32 9.74
CA ALA A 919 54.61 -19.08 9.34
C ALA A 919 54.39 -18.83 7.84
N ALA A 920 54.27 -17.55 7.47
CA ALA A 920 54.25 -17.14 6.07
C ALA A 920 55.67 -17.16 5.47
N PRO A 921 55.82 -17.56 4.20
CA PRO A 921 57.11 -17.47 3.52
C PRO A 921 57.51 -16.01 3.27
N THR A 922 58.81 -15.73 3.45
CA THR A 922 59.41 -14.41 3.18
C THR A 922 60.33 -14.41 1.96
N THR A 923 60.51 -15.57 1.33
CA THR A 923 61.27 -15.78 0.09
C THR A 923 60.60 -16.87 -0.75
N SER A 924 60.95 -16.95 -2.03
CA SER A 924 60.39 -17.96 -2.94
C SER A 924 60.83 -19.39 -2.56
N LEU A 925 62.02 -19.57 -1.99
CA LEU A 925 62.49 -20.86 -1.49
C LEU A 925 61.74 -21.30 -0.23
N GLU A 926 61.44 -20.36 0.67
CA GLU A 926 60.56 -20.60 1.81
C GLU A 926 59.13 -20.94 1.33
N ALA A 927 58.63 -20.27 0.29
CA ALA A 927 57.30 -20.53 -0.28
C ALA A 927 57.18 -21.93 -0.90
N LEU A 928 58.17 -22.36 -1.70
CA LEU A 928 58.22 -23.73 -2.22
C LEU A 928 58.32 -24.78 -1.11
N THR A 929 59.08 -24.48 -0.05
CA THR A 929 59.16 -25.35 1.14
C THR A 929 57.81 -25.45 1.83
N TRP A 930 57.11 -24.34 2.02
CA TRP A 930 55.79 -24.28 2.63
C TRP A 930 54.75 -25.05 1.80
N ILE A 931 54.68 -24.80 0.47
CA ILE A 931 53.74 -25.48 -0.44
C ILE A 931 53.95 -26.98 -0.37
N GLY A 932 55.21 -27.43 -0.49
CA GLY A 932 55.48 -28.85 -0.42
C GLY A 932 55.23 -29.46 0.96
N ALA A 933 55.43 -28.71 2.05
CA ALA A 933 55.07 -29.19 3.39
C ALA A 933 53.56 -29.29 3.61
N TYR A 934 52.77 -28.37 3.04
CA TYR A 934 51.31 -28.40 3.09
C TYR A 934 50.77 -29.69 2.45
N PHE A 935 51.20 -29.99 1.22
CA PHE A 935 50.76 -31.19 0.50
C PHE A 935 51.41 -32.49 1.00
N SER A 936 52.59 -32.44 1.63
CA SER A 936 53.22 -33.63 2.24
C SER A 936 52.80 -33.90 3.69
N GLN A 937 51.90 -33.10 4.27
CA GLN A 937 51.51 -33.14 5.68
C GLN A 937 52.72 -33.01 6.63
N GLY A 938 53.63 -32.09 6.31
CA GLY A 938 54.84 -31.80 7.08
C GLY A 938 55.98 -32.81 6.89
N ARG A 939 55.82 -33.81 6.02
CA ARG A 939 56.91 -34.77 5.70
C ARG A 939 57.99 -34.10 4.89
N VAL A 940 59.23 -34.35 5.26
CA VAL A 940 60.41 -33.80 4.60
C VAL A 940 60.75 -34.64 3.35
N ALA A 941 60.86 -34.00 2.19
CA ALA A 941 61.35 -34.64 0.98
C ALA A 941 62.89 -34.59 0.91
N GLU A 942 63.56 -35.73 0.83
CA GLU A 942 65.00 -35.80 0.65
C GLU A 942 65.40 -35.63 -0.83
N VAL A 943 66.58 -35.04 -1.04
CA VAL A 943 67.23 -34.92 -2.35
C VAL A 943 68.44 -35.84 -2.34
N SER A 944 68.46 -36.84 -3.21
CA SER A 944 69.60 -37.75 -3.37
C SER A 944 70.40 -37.36 -4.61
N LEU A 945 71.69 -37.07 -4.41
CA LEU A 945 72.62 -36.69 -5.48
C LEU A 945 73.70 -37.74 -5.75
N GLY A 946 73.82 -38.76 -4.89
CA GLY A 946 74.76 -39.87 -5.08
C GLY A 946 74.31 -40.75 -6.24
N ARG A 947 75.20 -40.98 -7.21
CA ARG A 947 74.96 -41.85 -8.38
C ARG A 947 76.08 -42.89 -8.50
N GLU A 948 75.72 -44.13 -8.78
CA GLU A 948 76.67 -45.24 -9.01
C GLU A 948 77.48 -45.07 -10.31
N ALA A 949 76.89 -44.39 -11.31
CA ALA A 949 77.54 -44.01 -12.56
C ALA A 949 77.63 -42.48 -12.69
N PRO A 950 78.68 -41.93 -13.33
CA PRO A 950 78.81 -40.48 -13.49
C PRO A 950 77.62 -39.93 -14.29
N PRO A 951 76.79 -39.06 -13.69
CA PRO A 951 75.54 -38.62 -14.31
C PRO A 951 75.79 -37.78 -15.56
N HIS A 952 74.92 -37.93 -16.56
CA HIS A 952 74.97 -37.20 -17.82
C HIS A 952 74.23 -35.87 -17.69
N ILE A 953 74.80 -34.76 -18.18
CA ILE A 953 74.22 -33.41 -17.98
C ILE A 953 72.83 -33.23 -18.58
N PHE A 954 72.48 -34.00 -19.62
CA PHE A 954 71.13 -34.04 -20.18
C PHE A 954 70.40 -35.34 -19.86
N GLY A 955 70.98 -36.23 -19.06
CA GLY A 955 70.41 -37.56 -18.80
C GLY A 955 70.13 -38.30 -20.10
N ASN A 956 68.91 -38.83 -20.23
CA ASN A 956 68.38 -39.51 -21.42
C ASN A 956 67.60 -38.56 -22.36
N ARG A 957 67.63 -37.25 -22.14
CA ARG A 957 66.81 -36.26 -22.87
C ARG A 957 67.39 -35.96 -24.25
N SER A 958 66.51 -35.69 -25.22
CA SER A 958 66.88 -35.09 -26.50
C SER A 958 67.05 -33.57 -26.37
N LEU A 959 67.74 -32.93 -27.30
CA LEU A 959 67.90 -31.46 -27.27
C LEU A 959 66.56 -30.70 -27.32
N ASN A 960 65.54 -31.27 -27.98
CA ASN A 960 64.19 -30.68 -28.01
C ASN A 960 63.51 -30.73 -26.63
N ILE A 961 63.71 -31.82 -25.87
CA ILE A 961 63.18 -31.95 -24.51
C ILE A 961 63.93 -31.02 -23.56
N VAL A 962 65.26 -30.92 -23.69
CA VAL A 962 66.04 -29.95 -22.90
C VAL A 962 65.58 -28.53 -23.16
N LEU A 963 65.33 -28.15 -24.42
CA LEU A 963 64.79 -26.83 -24.74
C LEU A 963 63.44 -26.59 -24.04
N LEU A 964 62.50 -27.53 -24.18
CA LEU A 964 61.18 -27.46 -23.53
C LEU A 964 61.28 -27.32 -21.99
N GLU A 965 62.07 -28.18 -21.34
CA GLU A 965 62.23 -28.13 -19.88
C GLU A 965 62.96 -26.85 -19.43
N THR A 966 63.93 -26.36 -20.21
CA THR A 966 64.58 -25.07 -19.90
C THR A 966 63.62 -23.88 -20.09
N ASP A 967 62.69 -23.94 -21.04
CA ASP A 967 61.64 -22.93 -21.19
C ASP A 967 60.72 -22.91 -19.96
N HIS A 968 60.25 -24.08 -19.52
CA HIS A 968 59.44 -24.22 -18.29
C HIS A 968 60.21 -23.71 -17.06
N LEU A 969 61.50 -24.06 -16.94
CA LEU A 969 62.34 -23.62 -15.83
C LEU A 969 62.58 -22.11 -15.84
N VAL A 970 62.82 -21.48 -17.00
CA VAL A 970 62.96 -20.02 -17.11
C VAL A 970 61.68 -19.33 -16.68
N GLU A 971 60.53 -19.83 -17.11
CA GLU A 971 59.22 -19.28 -16.76
C GLU A 971 58.96 -19.39 -15.26
N LEU A 972 59.12 -20.58 -14.68
CA LEU A 972 58.99 -20.83 -13.25
C LEU A 972 59.92 -19.95 -12.41
N LEU A 973 61.22 -19.90 -12.76
CA LEU A 973 62.20 -19.10 -12.02
C LEU A 973 61.90 -17.60 -12.12
N ARG A 974 61.43 -17.12 -13.29
CA ARG A 974 61.01 -15.73 -13.46
C ARG A 974 59.85 -15.37 -12.53
N GLY A 975 58.83 -16.23 -12.43
CA GLY A 975 57.72 -16.06 -11.50
C GLY A 975 58.19 -16.02 -10.04
N LEU A 976 59.04 -16.97 -9.65
CA LEU A 976 59.63 -17.01 -8.30
C LEU A 976 60.43 -15.74 -7.97
N VAL A 977 61.19 -15.18 -8.92
CA VAL A 977 61.95 -13.94 -8.72
C VAL A 977 61.01 -12.73 -8.58
N ARG A 978 59.94 -12.67 -9.36
CA ARG A 978 58.97 -11.56 -9.30
C ARG A 978 58.14 -11.56 -8.02
N ALA A 979 57.81 -12.74 -7.51
CA ALA A 979 57.04 -12.90 -6.28
C ALA A 979 57.74 -12.28 -5.06
N PHE A 980 59.07 -12.38 -4.96
CA PHE A 980 59.86 -11.84 -3.86
C PHE A 980 61.07 -11.03 -4.39
N PRO A 981 60.86 -9.75 -4.77
CA PRO A 981 61.90 -8.94 -5.39
C PRO A 981 63.05 -8.59 -4.42
N SER A 982 64.26 -8.38 -4.95
CA SER A 982 65.46 -8.05 -4.17
C SER A 982 65.49 -6.60 -3.65
N ASP A 983 65.90 -6.41 -2.40
CA ASP A 983 66.01 -5.13 -1.64
C ASP A 983 67.07 -4.11 -2.16
N THR A 984 67.50 -4.19 -3.42
CA THR A 984 68.68 -3.44 -3.93
C THR A 984 68.48 -1.93 -4.11
N GLY A 985 67.25 -1.41 -3.89
CA GLY A 985 66.96 0.04 -3.84
C GLY A 985 66.32 0.46 -2.52
N LYS A 986 66.64 1.66 -2.00
CA LYS A 986 66.02 2.22 -0.78
C LYS A 986 64.49 2.36 -0.88
N GLU A 987 63.95 2.58 -2.08
CA GLU A 987 62.51 2.61 -2.35
C GLU A 987 61.85 1.22 -2.35
N ASN A 988 62.59 0.15 -2.65
CA ASN A 988 62.06 -1.23 -2.71
C ASN A 988 61.94 -1.92 -1.34
N ARG A 989 62.55 -1.38 -0.27
CA ARG A 989 62.49 -1.98 1.07
C ARG A 989 61.11 -1.88 1.74
N LEU A 990 60.26 -0.95 1.29
CA LEU A 990 58.86 -0.81 1.71
C LEU A 990 57.89 -1.73 0.91
N ASN A 991 58.40 -2.45 -0.10
CA ASN A 991 57.63 -3.23 -1.06
C ASN A 991 57.85 -4.75 -0.95
N ALA A 992 58.48 -5.24 0.12
CA ALA A 992 58.54 -6.68 0.35
C ALA A 992 57.11 -7.20 0.61
N PRO A 993 56.67 -8.30 -0.02
CA PRO A 993 55.35 -8.86 0.21
C PRO A 993 55.17 -9.12 1.71
N ALA A 994 54.10 -8.57 2.28
CA ALA A 994 53.80 -8.69 3.69
C ALA A 994 52.37 -9.21 3.84
N PHE A 995 52.28 -10.51 4.15
CA PHE A 995 51.03 -11.20 4.42
C PHE A 995 51.20 -12.15 5.61
N SER A 996 50.09 -12.47 6.28
CA SER A 996 50.00 -13.39 7.39
C SER A 996 50.01 -14.84 6.90
N SER A 997 50.38 -15.75 7.82
CA SER A 997 50.34 -17.19 7.55
C SER A 997 48.93 -17.67 7.20
N ALA A 998 47.91 -17.02 7.77
CA ALA A 998 46.52 -17.37 7.54
C ALA A 998 46.05 -16.97 6.13
N ALA A 999 46.36 -15.75 5.68
CA ALA A 999 46.02 -15.30 4.33
C ALA A 999 46.72 -16.14 3.25
N TRP A 1000 48.00 -16.45 3.46
CA TRP A 1000 48.77 -17.33 2.59
C TRP A 1000 48.16 -18.74 2.49
N SER A 1001 47.86 -19.37 3.62
CA SER A 1001 47.26 -20.72 3.65
C SER A 1001 45.89 -20.73 2.97
N ALA A 1002 45.06 -19.73 3.25
CA ALA A 1002 43.73 -19.61 2.66
C ALA A 1002 43.79 -19.44 1.13
N GLU A 1003 44.78 -18.70 0.61
CA GLU A 1003 44.93 -18.55 -0.84
C GLU A 1003 45.36 -19.85 -1.52
N ILE A 1004 46.29 -20.61 -0.94
CA ILE A 1004 46.68 -21.92 -1.49
C ILE A 1004 45.49 -22.88 -1.46
N GLU A 1005 44.71 -22.88 -0.38
CA GLU A 1005 43.45 -23.65 -0.28
C GLU A 1005 42.43 -23.23 -1.33
N ASN A 1006 42.26 -21.92 -1.57
CA ASN A 1006 41.36 -21.39 -2.59
C ASN A 1006 41.81 -21.80 -4.00
N ALA A 1007 43.12 -21.73 -4.29
CA ALA A 1007 43.67 -22.17 -5.57
C ALA A 1007 43.49 -23.68 -5.77
N TRP A 1008 43.69 -24.47 -4.71
CA TRP A 1008 43.46 -25.92 -4.71
C TRP A 1008 42.00 -26.30 -4.94
N ALA A 1009 41.07 -25.58 -4.29
CA ALA A 1009 39.64 -25.83 -4.37
C ALA A 1009 39.02 -25.54 -5.75
N LEU A 1010 39.71 -24.77 -6.60
CA LEU A 1010 39.28 -24.55 -7.99
C LEU A 1010 39.50 -25.76 -8.90
N LEU A 1011 40.39 -26.68 -8.52
CA LEU A 1011 40.68 -27.87 -9.29
C LEU A 1011 39.60 -28.94 -9.10
N ASP A 1012 39.34 -29.71 -10.15
CA ASP A 1012 38.51 -30.91 -10.02
C ASP A 1012 39.23 -32.01 -9.21
N LEU A 1013 38.45 -32.97 -8.69
CA LEU A 1013 38.97 -34.03 -7.83
C LEU A 1013 40.03 -34.92 -8.52
N VAL A 1014 40.01 -34.99 -9.85
CA VAL A 1014 40.98 -35.77 -10.64
C VAL A 1014 42.33 -35.06 -10.66
N SER A 1015 42.33 -33.77 -11.00
CA SER A 1015 43.52 -32.92 -11.01
C SER A 1015 44.15 -32.83 -9.62
N GLN A 1016 43.32 -32.69 -8.57
CA GLN A 1016 43.79 -32.72 -7.19
C GLN A 1016 44.56 -34.01 -6.86
N ARG A 1017 44.03 -35.18 -7.21
CA ARG A 1017 44.72 -36.46 -6.95
C ARG A 1017 46.01 -36.61 -7.74
N GLN A 1018 46.05 -36.11 -8.98
CA GLN A 1018 47.20 -36.24 -9.85
C GLN A 1018 48.41 -35.43 -9.35
N ILE A 1019 48.18 -34.21 -8.86
CA ILE A 1019 49.28 -33.28 -8.57
C ILE A 1019 49.65 -33.22 -7.08
N HIS A 1020 48.86 -33.83 -6.19
CA HIS A 1020 49.07 -33.77 -4.73
C HIS A 1020 50.49 -34.19 -4.31
N ASP A 1021 50.92 -35.39 -4.73
CA ASP A 1021 52.22 -35.95 -4.33
C ASP A 1021 53.40 -35.24 -5.01
N VAL A 1022 53.16 -34.75 -6.24
CA VAL A 1022 54.13 -33.95 -7.01
C VAL A 1022 54.38 -32.63 -6.29
N LEU A 1023 53.33 -31.86 -5.99
CA LEU A 1023 53.46 -30.59 -5.26
C LEU A 1023 54.08 -30.79 -3.88
N GLY A 1024 53.76 -31.88 -3.18
CA GLY A 1024 54.31 -32.21 -1.88
C GLY A 1024 55.83 -32.45 -1.91
N SER A 1025 56.29 -33.32 -2.80
CA SER A 1025 57.69 -33.77 -2.84
C SER A 1025 58.59 -32.88 -3.70
N ASP A 1026 58.17 -32.55 -4.92
CA ASP A 1026 59.03 -31.88 -5.89
C ASP A 1026 59.18 -30.38 -5.60
N SER A 1027 58.19 -29.72 -4.99
CA SER A 1027 58.36 -28.32 -4.52
C SER A 1027 59.46 -28.21 -3.46
N GLN A 1028 59.50 -29.14 -2.50
CA GLN A 1028 60.54 -29.18 -1.47
C GLN A 1028 61.91 -29.52 -2.08
N ARG A 1029 61.97 -30.48 -3.01
CA ARG A 1029 63.21 -30.83 -3.71
C ARG A 1029 63.74 -29.67 -4.53
N LEU A 1030 62.86 -28.95 -5.24
CA LEU A 1030 63.20 -27.77 -6.01
C LEU A 1030 63.78 -26.67 -5.11
N ALA A 1031 63.14 -26.37 -3.97
CA ALA A 1031 63.66 -25.38 -3.03
C ALA A 1031 65.07 -25.75 -2.52
N ARG A 1032 65.28 -27.04 -2.19
CA ARG A 1032 66.57 -27.54 -1.70
C ARG A 1032 67.65 -27.48 -2.78
N ILE A 1033 67.34 -27.88 -4.01
CA ILE A 1033 68.31 -27.94 -5.09
C ILE A 1033 68.71 -26.55 -5.57
N LEU A 1034 67.77 -25.61 -5.64
CA LEU A 1034 68.05 -24.21 -5.94
C LEU A 1034 68.98 -23.59 -4.89
N ASN A 1035 68.71 -23.84 -3.61
CA ASN A 1035 69.57 -23.36 -2.53
C ASN A 1035 70.96 -23.99 -2.58
N LEU A 1036 71.08 -25.27 -2.90
CA LEU A 1036 72.36 -25.98 -3.03
C LEU A 1036 73.19 -25.44 -4.21
N ILE A 1037 72.56 -25.29 -5.38
CA ILE A 1037 73.22 -24.76 -6.58
C ILE A 1037 73.68 -23.33 -6.35
N GLY A 1038 72.82 -22.47 -5.80
CA GLY A 1038 73.15 -21.09 -5.48
C GLY A 1038 74.28 -20.95 -4.47
N ALA A 1039 74.30 -21.78 -3.42
CA ALA A 1039 75.37 -21.76 -2.40
C ALA A 1039 76.75 -22.13 -2.94
N LYS A 1040 76.81 -22.97 -3.99
CA LYS A 1040 78.06 -23.31 -4.70
C LYS A 1040 78.37 -22.35 -5.85
N GLY A 1041 77.41 -21.50 -6.25
CA GLY A 1041 77.53 -20.55 -7.35
C GLY A 1041 78.36 -19.31 -7.01
N ASN A 1042 78.84 -18.63 -8.04
CA ASN A 1042 79.57 -17.37 -7.92
C ASN A 1042 79.08 -16.37 -8.96
N ASP A 1043 78.52 -15.24 -8.51
CA ASP A 1043 77.98 -14.20 -9.40
C ASP A 1043 78.99 -13.65 -10.40
N ARG A 1044 80.30 -13.68 -10.08
CA ARG A 1044 81.36 -13.23 -10.99
C ARG A 1044 81.44 -14.08 -12.27
N VAL A 1045 80.92 -15.30 -12.26
CA VAL A 1045 80.86 -16.19 -13.43
C VAL A 1045 79.88 -15.68 -14.49
N LEU A 1046 78.86 -14.93 -14.08
CA LEU A 1046 77.84 -14.38 -14.98
C LEU A 1046 78.28 -13.06 -15.65
N GLN A 1047 79.40 -12.48 -15.22
CA GLN A 1047 79.96 -11.28 -15.82
C GLN A 1047 80.76 -11.62 -17.09
N ASP A 1048 80.81 -10.68 -18.05
CA ASP A 1048 81.61 -10.81 -19.28
C ASP A 1048 83.12 -10.57 -19.05
N SER A 1049 83.65 -10.89 -17.87
CA SER A 1049 85.05 -10.66 -17.51
C SER A 1049 85.68 -11.86 -16.78
N GLY A 1050 87.00 -11.98 -16.89
CA GLY A 1050 87.80 -13.00 -16.20
C GLY A 1050 87.29 -14.44 -16.40
N PRO A 1051 87.02 -15.20 -15.34
CA PRO A 1051 86.60 -16.61 -15.43
C PRO A 1051 85.24 -16.79 -16.13
N GLY A 1052 84.32 -15.84 -16.00
CA GLY A 1052 83.01 -15.89 -16.66
C GLY A 1052 83.12 -15.85 -18.19
N ARG A 1053 84.03 -15.02 -18.73
CA ARG A 1053 84.32 -14.98 -20.17
C ARG A 1053 85.03 -16.26 -20.63
N GLN A 1054 85.96 -16.81 -19.84
CA GLN A 1054 86.67 -18.05 -20.18
C GLN A 1054 85.75 -19.27 -20.26
N LEU A 1055 84.74 -19.36 -19.37
CA LEU A 1055 83.70 -20.38 -19.44
C LEU A 1055 82.83 -20.21 -20.69
N TYR A 1056 82.41 -18.98 -20.98
CA TYR A 1056 81.57 -18.65 -22.13
C TYR A 1056 82.23 -18.97 -23.49
N ILE A 1057 83.54 -18.74 -23.64
CA ILE A 1057 84.29 -19.12 -24.86
C ILE A 1057 84.79 -20.57 -24.85
N GLY A 1058 84.47 -21.34 -23.80
CA GLY A 1058 84.77 -22.77 -23.71
C GLY A 1058 86.21 -23.14 -23.31
N ARG A 1059 87.01 -22.20 -22.79
CA ARG A 1059 88.42 -22.43 -22.40
C ARG A 1059 88.61 -22.92 -20.96
N GLN A 1060 87.63 -22.70 -20.07
CA GLN A 1060 87.69 -23.13 -18.68
C GLN A 1060 86.75 -24.32 -18.44
N GLN A 1061 87.23 -25.33 -17.70
CA GLN A 1061 86.39 -26.46 -17.27
C GLN A 1061 85.41 -26.00 -16.17
N PRO A 1062 84.10 -26.19 -16.34
CA PRO A 1062 83.12 -25.87 -15.31
C PRO A 1062 83.24 -26.82 -14.11
N ARG A 1063 83.12 -26.27 -12.91
CA ARG A 1063 83.17 -27.00 -11.62
C ARG A 1063 81.87 -26.96 -10.84
N THR A 1064 80.93 -26.11 -11.25
CA THR A 1064 79.62 -25.95 -10.61
C THR A 1064 78.52 -25.88 -11.67
N VAL A 1065 77.27 -26.03 -11.24
CA VAL A 1065 76.12 -25.92 -12.14
C VAL A 1065 76.04 -24.52 -12.78
N ILE A 1066 76.28 -23.44 -12.02
CA ILE A 1066 76.27 -22.08 -12.57
C ILE A 1066 77.36 -21.91 -13.65
N GLU A 1067 78.54 -22.49 -13.43
CA GLU A 1067 79.61 -22.46 -14.42
C GLU A 1067 79.30 -23.26 -15.69
N VAL A 1068 78.67 -24.44 -15.56
CA VAL A 1068 78.31 -25.22 -16.75
C VAL A 1068 77.17 -24.58 -17.54
N LEU A 1069 76.21 -23.91 -16.89
CA LEU A 1069 75.17 -23.15 -17.58
C LEU A 1069 75.77 -22.00 -18.40
N ARG A 1070 76.75 -21.29 -17.83
CA ARG A 1070 77.51 -20.26 -18.56
C ARG A 1070 78.31 -20.84 -19.74
N TRP A 1071 78.87 -22.03 -19.56
CA TRP A 1071 79.58 -22.74 -20.63
C TRP A 1071 78.63 -23.19 -21.75
N LEU A 1072 77.47 -23.76 -21.41
CA LEU A 1072 76.43 -24.19 -22.34
C LEU A 1072 75.82 -23.02 -23.11
N GLN A 1073 75.61 -21.88 -22.44
CA GLN A 1073 75.20 -20.63 -23.08
C GLN A 1073 76.14 -20.28 -24.24
N GLY A 1074 77.45 -20.27 -24.01
CA GLY A 1074 78.43 -20.00 -25.06
C GLY A 1074 78.51 -21.08 -26.14
N TYR A 1075 78.27 -22.34 -25.80
CA TYR A 1075 78.29 -23.46 -26.73
C TYR A 1075 77.17 -23.32 -27.77
N PHE A 1076 75.93 -23.13 -27.31
CA PHE A 1076 74.76 -23.07 -28.19
C PHE A 1076 74.68 -21.77 -28.99
N LEU A 1077 75.34 -20.70 -28.52
CA LEU A 1077 75.51 -19.48 -29.31
C LEU A 1077 76.66 -19.57 -30.34
N GLY A 1078 77.45 -20.65 -30.33
CA GLY A 1078 78.54 -20.87 -31.30
C GLY A 1078 79.81 -20.05 -31.01
N VAL A 1079 80.05 -19.67 -29.75
CA VAL A 1079 81.20 -18.82 -29.36
C VAL A 1079 82.41 -19.64 -28.88
N HIS A 1080 82.25 -20.95 -28.74
CA HIS A 1080 83.36 -21.82 -28.34
C HIS A 1080 84.44 -21.83 -29.41
N GLU A 1081 85.67 -21.50 -29.02
CA GLU A 1081 86.83 -21.59 -29.89
C GLU A 1081 87.19 -23.07 -30.11
N ALA A 1082 87.56 -23.41 -31.34
CA ALA A 1082 87.91 -24.77 -31.78
C ALA A 1082 88.98 -25.40 -30.88
#